data_AF-A0A0A7EIA0-F1
#
_entry.id   AF-A0A0A7EIA0-F1
#
_cell.length_a   1.000
_cell.length_b   1.000
_cell.length_c   1.000
_cell.angle_alpha   90.00
_cell.angle_beta   90.00
_cell.angle_gamma   90.00
#
_symmetry.space_group_name_H-M   'P 1'
#
loop_
_entity.id
_entity.type
_entity.pdbx_description
1 polymer ?
#
loop_
_entity_poly.entity_id
_entity_poly.type
_entity_poly.pdbx_seq_one_letter_code
_entity_poly.pdbx_strand_id
1 'polypeptide(L)'
;MNDKVKHTPSLTKRVLRVVRNAFWAFLVLLIGVVALLFSGIGNQALVYGVNHLIPNVTVTTDGRPLLRGGIFNVDYVTSEVTLQFKNMMLDVRFLTCADLCFEALEAELVAVTIQTNSQAAQNANAGPLEAITLPLSISAKSIALQQFTFSQGDIHASIDDFSSRFSIYDSDINVLKTAVQKVTITLPPQKDEQPKPSEPLLLPEISPVTFVTPLNWQIDDLTIERVELNRGQLIEHFEHIKLKAQQQADQISISQLSLAHEELSASLQGNIVLSENNPISLLVNLETDQHQLSSELNGDFSELRLNSVLSGLYSAKLEFLTSLENKQLPFTLSVESEHLEIEKQAQKIIVDDIEIKANGDLTSFKYQLNTALHNNQLPALRIESEGEGSFTQLNIQHLLLSSPASNLSLTGTVDWQQGIDASFTLLSDKISIEEFEPSIASDVSLKAALQFVSDGQNWRLNVPELAVAGQINNAPLDANLVLALDDKLHAEISEFTIASAQNVLNLSGKIDQQWHIKGDLNLVDPETIDSRLSGQGNADFTITGEVKTPLLGWSMALKRLSLKNYRIDEIVSNGNLDVAKNYLANISLEAAGINIDEQAINLIQLDVNGDLQSHSLKLNLISDTLNVSANSQGGLTQHQYKGQINQLAFKNDKINLSNQQAINFDYDVSQASATVDQHCWLGTNTSFCLDALSASTEQGNIALNLTHLDLSVLSLVMPKTISPHGELKGHFNAKWQQGKLLAIDSEFHSNTIHFDINESFIKTDVPIEQLFFKLQANEEAIALDTDIQSSVLGNIIGDIDISELTGTRPLTGRLALQSLSFANLKGFSQQIDKLNGELNANVTLSGTAFSPQIQGELTLSDLAFLAPWTPLFIEQGDLSIAFNDHSATLTGKLADNNQGTLALQGNADWQNEPALNAQINGDSFKIALEPNVWFALSPDISIDYADQFADVKGKVHVVDGRVKVKELPEGAVSVSDDELIVDAPKQQKKSAPVAYSVDLAILIDDKVRIDSFGLRSKLKGDVLFKQVDNSPLIASGEIALLEGEYRAFGQELLIETGQLIFNGAVDKPLLNVRAIRNPDLTEDGVTAGVKLTGSVEEPRLDVFSDPNMDQAMALSYLLSGRALSESNSASDGMLTQLLLARGLARGEGSISKIGEAIGIDDVSLSSRGSGEDTKVEISGYVAPGIQVRYSIGIFDSMSEVAVRYQLLPRLYIEAISGLNDSLDILYKFDWD
;
A
#
# COMPACT_ATOMS: atom_id res chain seq x y z
N MET A 1 38.65 122.31 19.63
CA MET A 1 39.60 122.39 20.75
C MET A 1 40.54 121.21 20.61
N ASN A 2 41.76 121.50 20.12
CA ASN A 2 42.98 121.57 20.94
C ASN A 2 43.44 120.16 21.35
N ASP A 3 44.69 119.75 21.29
CA ASP A 3 45.93 120.30 20.75
C ASP A 3 46.95 119.17 21.04
N LYS A 4 47.84 118.89 20.09
CA LYS A 4 49.27 118.69 20.32
C LYS A 4 49.89 117.57 21.21
N VAL A 5 51.02 117.11 20.66
CA VAL A 5 52.32 116.75 21.28
C VAL A 5 52.63 115.26 21.55
N LYS A 6 53.75 114.87 20.92
CA LYS A 6 54.58 113.67 21.03
C LYS A 6 55.09 113.42 22.45
N HIS A 7 55.25 112.14 22.82
CA HIS A 7 56.47 111.61 23.45
C HIS A 7 56.59 110.09 23.20
N THR A 8 57.73 109.65 22.66
CA THR A 8 58.22 108.26 22.56
C THR A 8 58.53 107.71 23.96
N PRO A 9 58.31 106.40 24.27
CA PRO A 9 59.43 105.46 24.17
C PRO A 9 59.08 103.96 23.98
N SER A 10 60.14 103.18 23.70
CA SER A 10 60.33 101.73 23.93
C SER A 10 59.82 100.71 22.90
N LEU A 11 60.76 99.87 22.48
CA LEU A 11 60.75 98.92 21.36
C LEU A 11 59.82 97.70 21.52
N THR A 12 59.03 97.57 22.59
CA THR A 12 58.20 96.37 22.87
C THR A 12 56.73 96.48 22.46
N LYS A 13 56.24 97.67 22.06
CA LYS A 13 54.84 97.85 21.61
C LYS A 13 54.62 97.79 20.09
N ARG A 14 55.68 97.75 19.27
CA ARG A 14 55.57 97.69 17.79
C ARG A 14 55.38 96.26 17.25
N VAL A 15 55.97 95.25 17.88
CA VAL A 15 55.80 93.84 17.47
C VAL A 15 54.40 93.33 17.84
N LEU A 16 53.91 93.60 19.06
CA LEU A 16 52.60 93.15 19.52
C LEU A 16 51.43 93.74 18.71
N ARG A 17 51.59 94.95 18.17
CA ARG A 17 50.55 95.62 17.35
C ARG A 17 50.51 95.09 15.92
N VAL A 18 51.66 94.68 15.36
CA VAL A 18 51.73 94.01 14.06
C VAL A 18 51.20 92.58 14.17
N VAL A 19 51.54 91.83 15.24
CA VAL A 19 51.01 90.48 15.48
C VAL A 19 49.50 90.52 15.74
N ARG A 20 48.99 91.47 16.53
CA ARG A 20 47.54 91.61 16.77
C ARG A 20 46.78 91.99 15.50
N ASN A 21 47.29 92.93 14.70
CA ASN A 21 46.63 93.33 13.47
C ASN A 21 46.75 92.24 12.38
N ALA A 22 47.86 91.50 12.34
CA ALA A 22 48.01 90.31 11.50
C ALA A 22 47.08 89.18 11.96
N PHE A 23 46.90 88.98 13.27
CA PHE A 23 45.97 88.01 13.83
C PHE A 23 44.52 88.38 13.53
N TRP A 24 44.10 89.65 13.68
CA TRP A 24 42.74 90.07 13.33
C TRP A 24 42.51 90.10 11.82
N ALA A 25 43.50 90.48 11.01
CA ALA A 25 43.41 90.36 9.55
C ALA A 25 43.33 88.90 9.12
N PHE A 26 44.12 88.01 9.74
CA PHE A 26 44.07 86.58 9.53
C PHE A 26 42.76 85.96 10.02
N LEU A 27 42.21 86.39 11.16
CA LEU A 27 40.93 85.93 11.70
C LEU A 27 39.75 86.39 10.84
N VAL A 28 39.75 87.65 10.38
CA VAL A 28 38.72 88.17 9.46
C VAL A 28 38.86 87.52 8.08
N LEU A 29 40.08 87.24 7.63
CA LEU A 29 40.34 86.44 6.42
C LEU A 29 39.87 85.00 6.62
N LEU A 30 40.10 84.38 7.77
CA LEU A 30 39.69 83.01 8.10
C LEU A 30 38.17 82.91 8.21
N ILE A 31 37.52 83.82 8.92
CA ILE A 31 36.05 83.91 9.02
C ILE A 31 35.46 84.24 7.65
N GLY A 32 36.10 85.10 6.86
CA GLY A 32 35.70 85.41 5.48
C GLY A 32 35.83 84.22 4.55
N VAL A 33 36.91 83.45 4.65
CA VAL A 33 37.13 82.20 3.89
C VAL A 33 36.13 81.13 4.31
N VAL A 34 35.89 80.95 5.62
CA VAL A 34 34.88 80.03 6.14
C VAL A 34 33.47 80.46 5.69
N ALA A 35 33.09 81.72 5.84
CA ALA A 35 31.78 82.22 5.38
C ALA A 35 31.62 82.09 3.85
N LEU A 36 32.70 82.26 3.08
CA LEU A 36 32.70 82.06 1.63
C LEU A 36 32.53 80.58 1.28
N LEU A 37 33.29 79.66 1.92
CA LEU A 37 33.14 78.20 1.78
C LEU A 37 31.72 77.71 2.07
N PHE A 38 31.02 78.32 3.03
CA PHE A 38 29.63 77.96 3.37
C PHE A 38 28.55 78.79 2.61
N SER A 39 28.94 79.69 1.71
CA SER A 39 28.01 80.49 0.89
C SER A 39 27.72 79.83 -0.47
N GLY A 40 26.58 80.16 -1.09
CA GLY A 40 26.26 79.66 -2.44
C GLY A 40 27.30 80.04 -3.49
N ILE A 41 27.87 81.25 -3.41
CA ILE A 41 28.87 81.75 -4.37
C ILE A 41 30.22 81.04 -4.17
N GLY A 42 30.67 80.84 -2.93
CA GLY A 42 31.94 80.15 -2.68
C GLY A 42 31.88 78.66 -2.96
N ASN A 43 30.71 78.01 -2.81
CA ASN A 43 30.51 76.63 -3.26
C ASN A 43 30.54 76.50 -4.79
N GLN A 44 29.95 77.44 -5.53
CA GLN A 44 30.08 77.47 -6.99
C GLN A 44 31.53 77.70 -7.44
N ALA A 45 32.28 78.55 -6.74
CA ALA A 45 33.71 78.75 -6.98
C ALA A 45 34.55 77.49 -6.65
N LEU A 46 34.16 76.75 -5.60
CA LEU A 46 34.75 75.46 -5.25
C LEU A 46 34.49 74.40 -6.33
N VAL A 47 33.25 74.26 -6.80
CA VAL A 47 32.90 73.32 -7.89
C VAL A 47 33.64 73.68 -9.17
N TYR A 48 33.69 74.97 -9.54
CA TYR A 48 34.49 75.43 -10.67
C TYR A 48 35.98 75.10 -10.48
N GLY A 49 36.53 75.33 -9.28
CA GLY A 49 37.90 75.02 -8.93
C GLY A 49 38.21 73.53 -9.02
N VAL A 50 37.36 72.67 -8.46
CA VAL A 50 37.52 71.21 -8.54
C VAL A 50 37.49 70.74 -10.00
N ASN A 51 36.54 71.22 -10.80
CA ASN A 51 36.41 70.86 -12.22
C ASN A 51 37.55 71.36 -13.12
N HIS A 52 38.41 72.27 -12.64
CA HIS A 52 39.57 72.80 -13.40
C HIS A 52 40.93 72.43 -12.81
N LEU A 53 41.04 72.26 -11.49
CA LEU A 53 42.30 72.02 -10.79
C LEU A 53 42.55 70.53 -10.55
N ILE A 54 41.49 69.72 -10.47
CA ILE A 54 41.62 68.28 -10.24
C ILE A 54 41.36 67.58 -11.59
N PRO A 55 42.40 67.14 -12.31
CA PRO A 55 42.20 66.41 -13.55
C PRO A 55 41.36 65.17 -13.29
N ASN A 56 40.49 64.83 -14.24
CA ASN A 56 39.64 63.64 -14.22
C ASN A 56 38.48 63.65 -13.20
N VAL A 57 38.26 64.73 -12.45
CA VAL A 57 37.08 64.91 -11.58
C VAL A 57 36.09 65.88 -12.23
N THR A 58 34.82 65.48 -12.31
CA THR A 58 33.70 66.33 -12.71
C THR A 58 32.66 66.36 -11.59
N VAL A 59 32.42 67.53 -11.02
CA VAL A 59 31.39 67.79 -10.02
C VAL A 59 30.27 68.62 -10.64
N THR A 60 29.03 68.15 -10.53
CA THR A 60 27.82 68.91 -10.91
C THR A 60 26.98 69.15 -9.67
N THR A 61 26.34 70.32 -9.56
CA THR A 61 25.54 70.69 -8.37
C THR A 61 24.23 71.34 -8.80
N ASP A 62 23.21 71.21 -7.97
CA ASP A 62 21.90 71.86 -8.12
C ASP A 62 21.90 73.37 -7.79
N GLY A 63 23.05 73.93 -7.40
CA GLY A 63 23.24 75.35 -7.10
C GLY A 63 22.97 75.75 -5.64
N ARG A 64 22.57 74.82 -4.77
CA ARG A 64 22.50 75.05 -3.31
C ARG A 64 23.89 74.88 -2.66
N PRO A 65 24.10 75.41 -1.44
CA PRO A 65 25.38 75.22 -0.74
C PRO A 65 25.65 73.73 -0.44
N LEU A 66 26.76 73.19 -0.95
CA LEU A 66 27.12 71.76 -0.91
C LEU A 66 27.10 71.17 0.51
N LEU A 67 27.60 71.91 1.50
CA LEU A 67 27.76 71.43 2.89
C LEU A 67 26.52 71.65 3.78
N ARG A 68 25.40 72.14 3.20
CA ARG A 68 24.12 72.45 3.89
C ARG A 68 22.94 71.81 3.16
N GLY A 69 23.11 70.55 2.72
CA GLY A 69 22.04 69.78 2.06
C GLY A 69 21.81 70.12 0.58
N GLY A 70 22.80 70.72 -0.10
CA GLY A 70 22.77 70.84 -1.56
C GLY A 70 23.08 69.49 -2.22
N ILE A 71 22.41 69.20 -3.34
CA ILE A 71 22.62 67.94 -4.07
C ILE A 71 23.72 68.14 -5.12
N PHE A 72 24.62 67.18 -5.20
CA PHE A 72 25.70 67.17 -6.17
C PHE A 72 26.04 65.76 -6.65
N ASN A 73 26.62 65.69 -7.84
CA ASN A 73 27.19 64.46 -8.39
C ASN A 73 28.70 64.64 -8.53
N VAL A 74 29.44 63.56 -8.36
CA VAL A 74 30.90 63.53 -8.54
C VAL A 74 31.24 62.34 -9.42
N ASP A 75 31.85 62.59 -10.58
CA ASP A 75 32.43 61.57 -11.44
C ASP A 75 33.96 61.72 -11.44
N TYR A 76 34.68 60.68 -11.04
CA TYR A 76 36.13 60.60 -11.14
C TYR A 76 36.51 59.43 -12.02
N VAL A 77 37.17 59.69 -13.15
CA VAL A 77 37.47 58.66 -14.16
C VAL A 77 38.94 58.65 -14.52
N THR A 78 39.66 57.63 -14.07
CA THR A 78 41.07 57.39 -14.45
C THR A 78 41.20 56.13 -15.31
N SER A 79 42.42 55.81 -15.75
CA SER A 79 42.71 54.56 -16.45
C SER A 79 42.55 53.31 -15.58
N GLU A 80 42.60 53.46 -14.25
CA GLU A 80 42.58 52.33 -13.30
C GLU A 80 41.30 52.28 -12.47
N VAL A 81 40.69 53.43 -12.16
CA VAL A 81 39.51 53.51 -11.30
C VAL A 81 38.51 54.52 -11.85
N THR A 82 37.25 54.10 -11.88
CA THR A 82 36.07 54.95 -12.07
C THR A 82 35.28 55.01 -10.77
N LEU A 83 35.07 56.21 -10.22
CA LEU A 83 34.21 56.46 -9.06
C LEU A 83 33.06 57.38 -9.50
N GLN A 84 31.82 57.00 -9.24
CA GLN A 84 30.65 57.82 -9.52
C GLN A 84 29.80 57.96 -8.26
N PHE A 85 29.45 59.19 -7.92
CA PHE A 85 28.53 59.52 -6.83
C PHE A 85 27.35 60.27 -7.46
N LYS A 86 26.13 59.74 -7.36
CA LYS A 86 24.91 60.39 -7.83
C LYS A 86 24.03 60.86 -6.69
N ASN A 87 23.47 62.06 -6.88
CA ASN A 87 22.57 62.74 -5.96
C ASN A 87 23.07 62.72 -4.51
N MET A 88 24.37 62.99 -4.33
CA MET A 88 24.98 63.09 -3.01
C MET A 88 24.48 64.37 -2.33
N MET A 89 24.07 64.23 -1.08
CA MET A 89 23.68 65.31 -0.19
C MET A 89 24.50 65.24 1.09
N LEU A 90 25.06 66.37 1.50
CA LEU A 90 25.87 66.49 2.71
C LEU A 90 25.38 67.65 3.59
N ASP A 91 24.96 67.37 4.84
CA ASP A 91 24.68 68.40 5.86
C ASP A 91 25.69 68.30 7.01
N VAL A 92 26.67 69.21 7.00
CA VAL A 92 27.74 69.29 8.01
C VAL A 92 27.48 70.45 8.97
N ARG A 93 27.49 70.19 10.27
CA ARG A 93 27.24 71.21 11.31
C ARG A 93 28.47 71.44 12.19
N PHE A 94 29.26 72.46 11.85
CA PHE A 94 30.53 72.82 12.53
C PHE A 94 30.39 73.59 13.86
N LEU A 95 29.17 73.84 14.37
CA LEU A 95 28.94 74.71 15.55
C LEU A 95 27.89 74.19 16.55
N THR A 96 27.23 73.08 16.26
CA THR A 96 26.18 72.50 17.14
C THR A 96 26.66 71.28 17.91
N CYS A 97 27.89 70.83 17.68
CA CYS A 97 28.58 69.77 18.41
C CYS A 97 30.08 70.09 18.48
N ALA A 98 30.81 69.46 19.40
CA ALA A 98 32.27 69.62 19.54
C ALA A 98 33.07 68.85 18.47
N ASP A 99 32.38 68.17 17.55
CA ASP A 99 32.91 67.17 16.62
C ASP A 99 32.61 67.54 15.16
N LEU A 100 33.17 66.80 14.21
CA LEU A 100 32.70 66.83 12.82
C LEU A 100 31.40 66.03 12.70
N CYS A 101 30.25 66.70 12.86
CA CYS A 101 28.94 66.05 12.79
C CYS A 101 28.30 66.15 11.40
N PHE A 102 28.02 64.98 10.83
CA PHE A 102 27.14 64.82 9.69
C PHE A 102 25.72 64.58 10.22
N GLU A 103 24.81 65.54 9.99
CA GLU A 103 23.39 65.35 10.28
C GLU A 103 22.77 64.36 9.28
N ALA A 104 23.15 64.50 8.00
CA ALA A 104 22.77 63.59 6.93
C ALA A 104 23.91 63.50 5.89
N LEU A 105 24.27 62.27 5.53
CA LEU A 105 25.09 61.92 4.37
C LEU A 105 24.26 60.96 3.53
N GLU A 106 23.64 61.46 2.47
CA GLU A 106 22.73 60.67 1.63
C GLU A 106 23.26 60.61 0.20
N ALA A 107 23.12 59.47 -0.45
CA ALA A 107 23.40 59.33 -1.88
C ALA A 107 22.46 58.30 -2.52
N GLU A 108 22.13 58.53 -3.80
CA GLU A 108 21.34 57.56 -4.57
C GLU A 108 22.23 56.42 -5.05
N LEU A 109 23.37 56.74 -5.67
CA LEU A 109 24.30 55.76 -6.20
C LEU A 109 25.73 56.11 -5.82
N VAL A 110 26.46 55.11 -5.35
CA VAL A 110 27.92 55.14 -5.27
C VAL A 110 28.45 53.94 -6.05
N ALA A 111 29.08 54.20 -7.20
CA ALA A 111 29.64 53.16 -8.08
C ALA A 111 31.17 53.25 -8.11
N VAL A 112 31.83 52.12 -7.88
CA VAL A 112 33.28 51.97 -7.90
C VAL A 112 33.65 50.88 -8.89
N THR A 113 34.40 51.21 -9.92
CA THR A 113 34.91 50.23 -10.89
C THR A 113 36.42 50.31 -10.93
N ILE A 114 37.09 49.20 -10.64
CA ILE A 114 38.54 49.06 -10.70
C ILE A 114 38.89 48.19 -11.92
N GLN A 115 39.69 48.74 -12.83
CA GLN A 115 40.26 48.01 -13.96
C GLN A 115 41.42 47.14 -13.46
N THR A 116 41.34 45.83 -13.66
CA THR A 116 42.40 44.89 -13.24
C THR A 116 43.61 44.99 -14.18
N ASN A 117 44.75 45.44 -13.64
CA ASN A 117 46.07 45.29 -14.26
C ASN A 117 46.78 44.12 -13.57
N SER A 118 46.93 42.98 -14.28
CA SER A 118 47.26 41.67 -13.71
C SER A 118 48.72 41.47 -13.24
N GLN A 119 49.37 42.45 -12.60
CA GLN A 119 50.79 42.35 -12.25
C GLN A 119 51.24 42.81 -10.84
N ALA A 120 50.34 42.97 -9.86
CA ALA A 120 50.76 43.37 -8.51
C ALA A 120 50.20 42.47 -7.41
N ALA A 121 50.91 41.37 -7.10
CA ALA A 121 50.71 40.64 -5.85
C ALA A 121 51.96 39.82 -5.47
N GLN A 122 53.09 40.50 -5.26
CA GLN A 122 54.19 39.95 -4.44
C GLN A 122 54.77 41.09 -3.61
N ASN A 123 54.52 41.01 -2.29
CA ASN A 123 55.22 41.64 -1.16
C ASN A 123 54.21 42.22 -0.14
N ALA A 124 53.99 41.50 0.95
CA ALA A 124 53.37 42.03 2.16
C ALA A 124 54.06 41.44 3.40
N ASN A 125 55.24 41.96 3.73
CA ASN A 125 55.72 41.97 5.11
C ASN A 125 55.49 43.39 5.64
N ALA A 126 54.31 43.64 6.19
CA ALA A 126 54.01 44.86 6.93
C ALA A 126 54.14 44.55 8.43
N GLY A 127 54.96 45.32 9.14
CA GLY A 127 55.04 45.25 10.60
C GLY A 127 53.74 45.70 11.27
N PRO A 128 53.57 45.47 12.59
CA PRO A 128 52.36 45.85 13.32
C PRO A 128 52.09 47.34 13.17
N LEU A 129 50.87 47.67 12.75
CA LEU A 129 50.42 49.06 12.60
C LEU A 129 50.23 49.68 13.99
N GLU A 130 50.84 50.84 14.23
CA GLU A 130 50.59 51.61 15.45
C GLU A 130 49.13 52.11 15.47
N ALA A 131 48.55 52.22 16.68
CA ALA A 131 47.18 52.69 16.88
C ALA A 131 46.96 54.06 16.21
N ILE A 132 45.95 54.14 15.35
CA ILE A 132 45.62 55.37 14.63
C ILE A 132 44.75 56.22 15.55
N THR A 133 45.26 57.39 15.95
CA THR A 133 44.50 58.38 16.71
C THR A 133 43.97 59.45 15.76
N LEU A 134 42.64 59.60 15.72
CA LEU A 134 42.01 60.64 14.89
C LEU A 134 42.08 61.99 15.62
N PRO A 135 42.66 63.04 15.00
CA PRO A 135 42.79 64.35 15.62
C PRO A 135 41.45 65.09 15.84
N LEU A 136 40.37 64.60 15.22
CA LEU A 136 39.01 65.12 15.29
C LEU A 136 38.03 63.95 15.34
N SER A 137 37.11 63.97 16.30
CA SER A 137 36.02 63.01 16.40
C SER A 137 35.01 63.23 15.27
N ILE A 138 34.47 62.13 14.75
CA ILE A 138 33.53 62.14 13.61
C ILE A 138 32.25 61.45 14.07
N SER A 139 31.09 62.07 13.86
CA SER A 139 29.81 61.38 14.08
C SER A 139 28.86 61.59 12.92
N ALA A 140 28.19 60.52 12.51
CA ALA A 140 27.18 60.56 11.47
C ALA A 140 25.85 60.05 12.03
N LYS A 141 24.87 60.94 12.15
CA LYS A 141 23.54 60.60 12.68
C LYS A 141 22.71 59.80 11.69
N SER A 142 22.85 60.11 10.41
CA SER A 142 22.16 59.43 9.32
C SER A 142 23.09 59.33 8.12
N ILE A 143 23.42 58.09 7.75
CA ILE A 143 23.99 57.75 6.45
C ILE A 143 22.95 56.90 5.74
N ALA A 144 22.57 57.30 4.53
CA ALA A 144 21.66 56.53 3.71
C ALA A 144 22.20 56.45 2.28
N LEU A 145 22.31 55.24 1.76
CA LEU A 145 22.77 54.97 0.42
C LEU A 145 21.78 54.01 -0.24
N GLN A 146 21.08 54.48 -1.26
CA GLN A 146 20.09 53.65 -1.95
C GLN A 146 20.78 52.51 -2.71
N GLN A 147 21.93 52.78 -3.33
CA GLN A 147 22.68 51.75 -4.04
C GLN A 147 24.20 51.99 -3.99
N PHE A 148 24.96 50.99 -3.56
CA PHE A 148 26.39 50.87 -3.78
C PHE A 148 26.65 49.80 -4.86
N THR A 149 27.55 50.07 -5.80
CA THR A 149 28.04 49.05 -6.72
C THR A 149 29.56 49.06 -6.77
N PHE A 150 30.15 47.87 -6.76
CA PHE A 150 31.57 47.64 -6.89
C PHE A 150 31.82 46.64 -8.02
N SER A 151 32.79 46.92 -8.88
CA SER A 151 33.22 45.98 -9.91
C SER A 151 34.73 45.96 -10.05
N GLN A 152 35.30 44.75 -10.09
CA GLN A 152 36.73 44.53 -10.33
C GLN A 152 36.90 43.23 -11.13
N GLY A 153 37.27 43.34 -12.42
CA GLY A 153 37.28 42.19 -13.33
C GLY A 153 35.89 41.55 -13.42
N ASP A 154 35.80 40.24 -13.17
CA ASP A 154 34.54 39.46 -13.16
C ASP A 154 33.82 39.51 -11.80
N ILE A 155 34.38 40.19 -10.80
CA ILE A 155 33.76 40.33 -9.48
C ILE A 155 32.85 41.55 -9.52
N HIS A 156 31.56 41.32 -9.26
CA HIS A 156 30.56 42.38 -9.12
C HIS A 156 29.91 42.28 -7.75
N ALA A 157 29.86 43.36 -6.99
CA ALA A 157 29.14 43.42 -5.73
C ALA A 157 28.18 44.62 -5.73
N SER A 158 26.99 44.47 -5.17
CA SER A 158 26.05 45.56 -4.93
C SER A 158 25.47 45.51 -3.53
N ILE A 159 25.18 46.69 -2.96
CA ILE A 159 24.50 46.85 -1.69
C ILE A 159 23.32 47.79 -1.94
N ASP A 160 22.10 47.32 -1.69
CA ASP A 160 20.88 48.11 -1.88
C ASP A 160 20.29 48.50 -0.52
N ASP A 161 19.81 49.74 -0.44
CA ASP A 161 19.20 50.37 0.74
C ASP A 161 20.05 50.23 2.02
N PHE A 162 21.27 50.73 1.97
CA PHE A 162 22.17 50.81 3.12
C PHE A 162 21.80 52.02 3.98
N SER A 163 21.65 51.82 5.29
CA SER A 163 21.55 52.89 6.27
C SER A 163 22.45 52.61 7.46
N SER A 164 23.12 53.64 7.97
CA SER A 164 24.02 53.47 9.12
C SER A 164 24.09 54.71 10.01
N ARG A 165 24.35 54.48 11.29
CA ARG A 165 24.69 55.48 12.29
C ARG A 165 25.98 55.07 12.97
N PHE A 166 27.01 55.90 12.88
CA PHE A 166 28.29 55.63 13.52
C PHE A 166 28.87 56.85 14.23
N SER A 167 29.77 56.59 15.17
CA SER A 167 30.63 57.58 15.78
C SER A 167 32.05 57.04 15.86
N ILE A 168 33.02 57.86 15.52
CA ILE A 168 34.44 57.56 15.64
C ILE A 168 35.05 58.56 16.63
N TYR A 169 35.65 58.04 17.70
CA TYR A 169 36.32 58.83 18.71
C TYR A 169 37.71 58.25 18.97
N ASP A 170 38.75 59.06 18.79
CA ASP A 170 40.15 58.63 18.91
C ASP A 170 40.50 57.45 17.98
N SER A 171 40.60 56.24 18.52
CA SER A 171 40.81 54.99 17.77
C SER A 171 39.60 54.06 17.76
N ASP A 172 38.47 54.46 18.36
CA ASP A 172 37.28 53.63 18.55
C ASP A 172 36.20 53.97 17.53
N ILE A 173 35.78 52.97 16.74
CA ILE A 173 34.69 53.05 15.77
C ILE A 173 33.46 52.35 16.35
N ASN A 174 32.43 53.12 16.69
CA ASN A 174 31.16 52.58 17.18
C ASN A 174 30.10 52.68 16.08
N VAL A 175 29.68 51.53 15.57
CA VAL A 175 28.56 51.35 14.63
C VAL A 175 27.32 51.01 15.44
N LEU A 176 26.48 52.02 15.67
CA LEU A 176 25.34 51.93 16.59
C LEU A 176 24.15 51.20 15.96
N LYS A 177 23.92 51.41 14.66
CA LYS A 177 22.88 50.72 13.91
C LYS A 177 23.22 50.77 12.43
N THR A 178 23.24 49.62 11.77
CA THR A 178 23.38 49.49 10.32
C THR A 178 22.33 48.53 9.79
N ALA A 179 21.56 48.95 8.80
CA ALA A 179 20.57 48.10 8.13
C ALA A 179 20.84 48.10 6.62
N VAL A 180 20.77 46.92 6.02
CA VAL A 180 20.96 46.69 4.59
C VAL A 180 19.82 45.79 4.09
N GLN A 181 19.13 46.21 3.03
CA GLN A 181 18.04 45.40 2.49
C GLN A 181 18.57 44.22 1.68
N LYS A 182 19.57 44.45 0.81
CA LYS A 182 20.09 43.41 -0.07
C LYS A 182 21.57 43.61 -0.35
N VAL A 183 22.33 42.53 -0.31
CA VAL A 183 23.70 42.47 -0.83
C VAL A 183 23.75 41.42 -1.93
N THR A 184 24.32 41.74 -3.08
CA THR A 184 24.55 40.76 -4.15
C THR A 184 26.05 40.69 -4.42
N ILE A 185 26.61 39.48 -4.47
CA ILE A 185 28.01 39.23 -4.79
C ILE A 185 28.06 38.22 -5.93
N THR A 186 28.60 38.61 -7.07
CA THR A 186 28.85 37.75 -8.22
C THR A 186 30.34 37.49 -8.34
N LEU A 187 30.71 36.20 -8.30
CA LEU A 187 32.08 35.71 -8.40
C LEU A 187 32.31 35.00 -9.75
N PRO A 188 33.56 34.93 -10.26
CA PRO A 188 33.87 34.22 -11.48
C PRO A 188 33.53 32.72 -11.39
N PRO A 189 33.11 32.08 -12.51
CA PRO A 189 32.82 30.64 -12.54
C PRO A 189 34.10 29.83 -12.26
N GLN A 190 33.96 28.78 -11.43
CA GLN A 190 35.06 27.86 -11.15
C GLN A 190 35.45 27.12 -12.44
N LYS A 191 36.73 27.18 -12.82
CA LYS A 191 37.24 26.31 -13.88
C LYS A 191 37.33 24.89 -13.33
N ASP A 192 36.70 23.93 -14.00
CA ASP A 192 36.87 22.51 -13.74
C ASP A 192 38.30 22.08 -14.08
N GLU A 193 39.24 22.32 -13.16
CA GLU A 193 40.50 21.59 -13.14
C GLU A 193 40.21 20.21 -12.57
N GLN A 194 40.27 19.19 -13.43
CA GLN A 194 40.31 17.81 -12.98
C GLN A 194 41.46 17.65 -11.97
N PRO A 195 41.19 17.16 -10.75
CA PRO A 195 42.24 16.96 -9.77
C PRO A 195 43.27 15.98 -10.34
N LYS A 196 44.53 16.40 -10.40
CA LYS A 196 45.64 15.51 -10.73
C LYS A 196 45.89 14.58 -9.54
N PRO A 197 45.73 13.26 -9.67
CA PRO A 197 46.04 12.34 -8.58
C PRO A 197 47.55 12.06 -8.59
N SER A 198 48.30 12.61 -7.62
CA SER A 198 49.67 12.11 -7.33
C SER A 198 50.37 12.77 -6.13
N GLU A 199 49.91 13.92 -5.62
CA GLU A 199 50.55 14.55 -4.45
C GLU A 199 49.82 14.17 -3.14
N PRO A 200 50.54 13.83 -2.06
CA PRO A 200 49.93 13.58 -0.76
C PRO A 200 49.13 14.79 -0.32
N LEU A 201 47.93 14.55 0.23
CA LEU A 201 47.10 15.62 0.79
C LEU A 201 47.87 16.28 1.94
N LEU A 202 48.48 17.44 1.65
CA LEU A 202 49.12 18.30 2.62
C LEU A 202 48.25 19.55 2.74
N LEU A 203 47.78 19.84 3.95
CA LEU A 203 47.16 21.12 4.21
C LEU A 203 48.24 22.21 4.25
N PRO A 204 47.95 23.42 3.73
CA PRO A 204 48.83 24.57 3.97
C PRO A 204 48.94 24.79 5.49
N GLU A 205 50.17 24.95 5.97
CA GLU A 205 50.44 25.20 7.39
C GLU A 205 49.79 26.52 7.81
N ILE A 206 48.89 26.46 8.80
CA ILE A 206 48.25 27.63 9.37
C ILE A 206 49.13 28.07 10.55
N SER A 207 50.05 29.00 10.27
CA SER A 207 50.85 29.60 11.35
C SER A 207 49.98 30.53 12.21
N PRO A 208 50.23 30.61 13.53
CA PRO A 208 49.57 31.58 14.39
C PRO A 208 49.64 32.99 13.81
N VAL A 209 48.49 33.61 13.67
CA VAL A 209 48.37 34.97 13.15
C VAL A 209 48.52 35.91 14.33
N THR A 210 49.49 36.82 14.27
CA THR A 210 49.55 37.96 15.17
C THR A 210 49.01 39.18 14.45
N PHE A 211 47.78 39.56 14.77
CA PHE A 211 47.11 40.74 14.23
C PHE A 211 46.58 41.61 15.38
N VAL A 212 47.14 42.80 15.49
CA VAL A 212 46.62 43.85 16.37
C VAL A 212 46.03 44.92 15.47
N THR A 213 44.73 45.19 15.62
CA THR A 213 44.09 46.25 14.84
C THR A 213 44.60 47.62 15.30
N PRO A 214 44.89 48.55 14.37
CA PRO A 214 45.17 49.94 14.73
C PRO A 214 43.93 50.73 15.15
N LEU A 215 42.73 50.15 15.01
CA LEU A 215 41.42 50.76 15.31
C LEU A 215 40.52 49.75 16.01
N ASN A 216 40.00 50.08 17.19
CA ASN A 216 38.96 49.26 17.83
C ASN A 216 37.63 49.52 17.13
N TRP A 217 36.78 48.49 17.06
CA TRP A 217 35.45 48.66 16.51
C TRP A 217 34.39 47.91 17.31
N GLN A 218 33.20 48.46 17.39
CA GLN A 218 32.03 47.87 18.02
C GLN A 218 30.82 48.01 17.09
N ILE A 219 30.11 46.90 16.88
CA ILE A 219 28.87 46.82 16.11
C ILE A 219 27.76 46.42 17.08
N ASP A 220 26.87 47.36 17.40
CA ASP A 220 25.75 47.14 18.32
C ASP A 220 24.57 46.43 17.66
N ASP A 221 24.34 46.72 16.38
CA ASP A 221 23.22 46.23 15.58
C ASP A 221 23.54 46.35 14.09
N LEU A 222 23.94 45.24 13.45
CA LEU A 222 23.99 45.11 11.99
C LEU A 222 22.92 44.11 11.55
N THR A 223 22.02 44.54 10.67
CA THR A 223 20.99 43.69 10.06
C THR A 223 21.11 43.72 8.54
N ILE A 224 21.21 42.55 7.91
CA ILE A 224 21.14 42.38 6.46
C ILE A 224 19.98 41.45 6.15
N GLU A 225 18.94 41.93 5.46
CA GLU A 225 17.76 41.11 5.19
C GLU A 225 18.03 39.98 4.20
N ARG A 226 18.84 40.25 3.15
CA ARG A 226 19.22 39.24 2.16
C ARG A 226 20.65 39.42 1.62
N VAL A 227 21.39 38.32 1.48
CA VAL A 227 22.63 38.22 0.72
C VAL A 227 22.45 37.19 -0.39
N GLU A 228 22.74 37.57 -1.64
CA GLU A 228 22.72 36.71 -2.80
C GLU A 228 24.15 36.47 -3.31
N LEU A 229 24.60 35.22 -3.35
CA LEU A 229 25.91 34.84 -3.87
C LEU A 229 25.75 34.11 -5.21
N ASN A 230 26.22 34.72 -6.28
CA ASN A 230 26.16 34.16 -7.64
C ASN A 230 27.52 33.60 -8.06
N ARG A 231 27.58 32.29 -8.37
CA ARG A 231 28.74 31.58 -8.92
C ARG A 231 28.33 30.78 -10.16
N GLY A 232 28.30 31.42 -11.33
CA GLY A 232 27.90 30.75 -12.58
C GLY A 232 26.41 30.35 -12.56
N GLN A 233 26.11 29.05 -12.49
CA GLN A 233 24.74 28.54 -12.36
C GLN A 233 24.28 28.37 -10.90
N LEU A 234 25.18 28.46 -9.92
CA LEU A 234 24.86 28.34 -8.50
C LEU A 234 24.50 29.73 -7.94
N ILE A 235 23.29 29.86 -7.39
CA ILE A 235 22.80 31.07 -6.72
C ILE A 235 22.41 30.67 -5.30
N GLU A 236 23.09 31.21 -4.30
CA GLU A 236 22.84 30.93 -2.87
C GLU A 236 22.18 32.15 -2.21
N HIS A 237 21.20 31.91 -1.34
CA HIS A 237 20.39 32.94 -0.68
C HIS A 237 20.50 32.85 0.84
N PHE A 238 21.12 33.85 1.46
CA PHE A 238 21.16 33.98 2.92
C PHE A 238 20.21 35.09 3.37
N GLU A 239 19.38 34.83 4.37
CA GLU A 239 18.38 35.77 4.87
C GLU A 239 18.56 36.07 6.37
N HIS A 240 18.02 37.20 6.80
CA HIS A 240 17.94 37.63 8.21
C HIS A 240 19.27 37.60 8.98
N ILE A 241 20.34 38.06 8.34
CA ILE A 241 21.67 38.11 8.94
C ILE A 241 21.70 39.20 10.01
N LYS A 242 22.03 38.83 11.24
CA LYS A 242 22.22 39.75 12.37
C LYS A 242 23.60 39.59 12.95
N LEU A 243 24.30 40.70 13.18
CA LEU A 243 25.63 40.70 13.79
C LEU A 243 25.71 41.72 14.93
N LYS A 244 26.21 41.26 16.07
CA LYS A 244 26.68 42.05 17.21
C LYS A 244 28.06 41.55 17.59
N ALA A 245 29.06 42.36 17.35
CA ALA A 245 30.44 41.99 17.57
C ALA A 245 31.28 43.22 17.92
N GLN A 246 32.37 43.00 18.63
CA GLN A 246 33.35 44.03 18.92
C GLN A 246 34.76 43.45 18.75
N GLN A 247 35.69 44.31 18.37
CA GLN A 247 37.11 44.03 18.43
C GLN A 247 37.81 45.08 19.29
N GLN A 248 38.55 44.60 20.29
CA GLN A 248 39.42 45.41 21.13
C GLN A 248 40.83 44.85 21.05
N ALA A 249 41.76 45.63 20.47
CA ALA A 249 43.12 45.18 20.16
C ALA A 249 43.16 43.88 19.33
N ASP A 250 43.62 42.79 19.91
CA ASP A 250 43.72 41.47 19.29
C ASP A 250 42.50 40.58 19.54
N GLN A 251 41.58 40.95 20.43
CA GLN A 251 40.42 40.13 20.76
C GLN A 251 39.19 40.54 19.94
N ILE A 252 38.59 39.56 19.26
CA ILE A 252 37.26 39.65 18.64
C ILE A 252 36.26 38.91 19.53
N SER A 253 35.20 39.61 19.95
CA SER A 253 34.08 39.05 20.69
C SER A 253 32.81 39.15 19.85
N ILE A 254 32.22 38.00 19.54
CA ILE A 254 30.97 37.86 18.78
C ILE A 254 29.88 37.54 19.79
N SER A 255 29.05 38.54 20.13
CA SER A 255 27.90 38.35 21.02
C SER A 255 26.72 37.69 20.31
N GLN A 256 26.58 37.94 19.00
CA GLN A 256 25.55 37.33 18.17
C GLN A 256 25.97 37.40 16.71
N LEU A 257 26.01 36.27 16.03
CA LEU A 257 25.91 36.16 14.58
C LEU A 257 24.79 35.17 14.29
N SER A 258 23.74 35.55 13.57
CA SER A 258 22.69 34.62 13.15
C SER A 258 22.35 34.83 11.69
N LEU A 259 22.04 33.76 10.96
CA LEU A 259 21.61 33.79 9.57
C LEU A 259 20.65 32.64 9.28
N ALA A 260 19.84 32.77 8.23
CA ALA A 260 19.03 31.69 7.68
C ALA A 260 19.47 31.42 6.23
N HIS A 261 19.42 30.16 5.82
CA HIS A 261 19.71 29.71 4.46
C HIS A 261 18.77 28.54 4.14
N GLU A 262 17.81 28.74 3.25
CA GLU A 262 16.74 27.75 2.99
C GLU A 262 16.05 27.29 4.30
N GLU A 263 16.09 26.00 4.61
CA GLU A 263 15.53 25.39 5.83
C GLU A 263 16.53 25.37 7.00
N LEU A 264 17.73 25.93 6.83
CA LEU A 264 18.80 25.96 7.83
C LEU A 264 18.86 27.33 8.52
N SER A 265 18.69 27.35 9.83
CA SER A 265 19.05 28.50 10.67
C SER A 265 20.37 28.24 11.37
N ALA A 266 21.25 29.24 11.39
CA ALA A 266 22.57 29.16 11.98
C ALA A 266 22.77 30.30 12.97
N SER A 267 23.41 30.00 14.10
CA SER A 267 23.86 30.99 15.07
C SER A 267 25.28 30.70 15.54
N LEU A 268 26.04 31.75 15.78
CA LEU A 268 27.43 31.71 16.23
C LEU A 268 27.64 32.78 17.30
N GLN A 269 28.32 32.40 18.39
CA GLN A 269 28.74 33.29 19.46
C GLN A 269 30.08 32.83 20.03
N GLY A 270 30.87 33.75 20.58
CA GLY A 270 32.12 33.40 21.23
C GLY A 270 33.23 34.43 21.05
N ASN A 271 34.47 33.99 21.27
CA ASN A 271 35.65 34.84 21.26
C ASN A 271 36.77 34.22 20.42
N ILE A 272 37.51 35.08 19.73
CA ILE A 272 38.69 34.74 18.96
C ILE A 272 39.78 35.73 19.35
N VAL A 273 40.94 35.25 19.79
CA VAL A 273 42.11 36.09 20.04
C VAL A 273 43.06 35.98 18.85
N LEU A 274 43.47 37.10 18.29
CA LEU A 274 44.35 37.20 17.12
C LEU A 274 45.83 37.37 17.51
N SER A 275 46.20 36.87 18.68
CA SER A 275 47.55 36.87 19.26
C SER A 275 47.72 35.61 20.12
N GLU A 276 48.88 35.41 20.74
CA GLU A 276 49.12 34.34 21.73
C GLU A 276 48.59 32.95 21.31
N ASN A 277 49.06 32.39 20.19
CA ASN A 277 48.66 31.09 19.59
C ASN A 277 47.20 30.98 19.10
N ASN A 278 46.47 32.09 19.09
CA ASN A 278 45.10 32.20 18.60
C ASN A 278 44.07 31.33 19.34
N PRO A 279 43.84 31.54 20.64
CA PRO A 279 42.78 30.84 21.34
C PRO A 279 41.41 31.22 20.78
N ILE A 280 40.59 30.20 20.56
CA ILE A 280 39.25 30.24 19.99
C ILE A 280 38.30 29.57 20.98
N SER A 281 37.17 30.21 21.23
CA SER A 281 36.04 29.61 21.93
C SER A 281 34.77 30.05 21.22
N LEU A 282 34.18 29.15 20.43
CA LEU A 282 33.01 29.41 19.61
C LEU A 282 31.93 28.36 19.88
N LEU A 283 30.70 28.83 20.03
CA LEU A 283 29.50 28.00 20.04
C LEU A 283 28.76 28.26 18.73
N VAL A 284 28.52 27.19 17.98
CA VAL A 284 27.82 27.19 16.70
C VAL A 284 26.60 26.30 16.84
N ASN A 285 25.41 26.87 16.66
CA ASN A 285 24.19 26.08 16.57
C ASN A 285 23.66 26.16 15.14
N LEU A 286 23.36 25.00 14.57
CA LEU A 286 22.64 24.85 13.31
C LEU A 286 21.33 24.13 13.60
N GLU A 287 20.24 24.61 13.03
CA GLU A 287 18.90 24.07 13.26
C GLU A 287 18.15 24.00 11.93
N THR A 288 17.57 22.84 11.64
CA THR A 288 16.64 22.56 10.54
C THR A 288 15.31 22.06 11.11
N ASP A 289 14.32 21.86 10.25
CA ASP A 289 12.99 21.37 10.66
C ASP A 289 13.01 20.04 11.44
N GLN A 290 14.03 19.20 11.22
CA GLN A 290 14.12 17.86 11.83
C GLN A 290 15.33 17.66 12.75
N HIS A 291 16.31 18.57 12.71
CA HIS A 291 17.60 18.37 13.36
C HIS A 291 18.17 19.65 13.98
N GLN A 292 18.87 19.48 15.09
CA GLN A 292 19.64 20.53 15.73
C GLN A 292 21.06 20.01 16.00
N LEU A 293 22.05 20.71 15.45
CA LEU A 293 23.48 20.50 15.68
C LEU A 293 24.04 21.62 16.56
N SER A 294 24.49 21.27 17.75
CA SER A 294 25.23 22.18 18.64
C SER A 294 26.70 21.79 18.63
N SER A 295 27.56 22.68 18.14
CA SER A 295 29.01 22.47 18.03
C SER A 295 29.76 23.49 18.88
N GLU A 296 30.67 23.01 19.71
CA GLU A 296 31.56 23.81 20.55
C GLU A 296 33.00 23.63 20.05
N LEU A 297 33.62 24.73 19.61
CA LEU A 297 35.00 24.78 19.17
C LEU A 297 35.83 25.55 20.20
N ASN A 298 36.73 24.86 20.90
CA ASN A 298 37.55 25.42 21.95
C ASN A 298 39.03 25.02 21.80
N GLY A 299 39.94 25.90 22.21
CA GLY A 299 41.38 25.61 22.21
C GLY A 299 42.16 26.66 21.44
N ASP A 300 43.31 26.31 20.88
CA ASP A 300 44.12 27.19 20.04
C ASP A 300 44.60 26.43 18.79
N PHE A 301 45.42 27.02 17.93
CA PHE A 301 45.87 26.34 16.70
C PHE A 301 46.76 25.11 16.97
N SER A 302 47.39 25.02 18.15
CA SER A 302 48.21 23.88 18.55
C SER A 302 47.36 22.70 19.03
N GLU A 303 46.24 22.96 19.71
CA GLU A 303 45.28 21.96 20.18
C GLU A 303 43.84 22.52 20.08
N LEU A 304 43.14 22.13 19.01
CA LEU A 304 41.77 22.55 18.74
C LEU A 304 40.81 21.39 18.98
N ARG A 305 39.83 21.61 19.86
CA ARG A 305 38.79 20.64 20.22
C ARG A 305 37.45 21.07 19.66
N LEU A 306 36.82 20.21 18.87
CA LEU A 306 35.47 20.33 18.36
C LEU A 306 34.61 19.25 19.01
N ASN A 307 33.63 19.66 19.81
CA ASN A 307 32.61 18.80 20.37
C ASN A 307 31.28 19.13 19.73
N SER A 308 30.65 18.18 19.04
CA SER A 308 29.39 18.39 18.35
C SER A 308 28.33 17.40 18.79
N VAL A 309 27.12 17.88 19.04
CA VAL A 309 25.95 17.08 19.40
C VAL A 309 24.85 17.32 18.37
N LEU A 310 24.51 16.28 17.64
CA LEU A 310 23.35 16.23 16.76
C LEU A 310 22.17 15.65 17.53
N SER A 311 21.01 16.29 17.42
CA SER A 311 19.73 15.87 18.00
C SER A 311 18.60 16.05 16.98
N GLY A 312 17.47 15.35 17.15
CA GLY A 312 16.36 15.36 16.20
C GLY A 312 15.92 13.95 15.81
N LEU A 313 15.64 13.73 14.52
CA LEU A 313 15.31 12.39 14.00
C LEU A 313 16.46 11.37 14.20
N TYR A 314 17.70 11.84 14.21
CA TYR A 314 18.90 11.08 14.54
C TYR A 314 19.70 11.80 15.62
N SER A 315 20.42 11.04 16.44
CA SER A 315 21.27 11.59 17.50
C SER A 315 22.70 11.07 17.38
N ALA A 316 23.66 11.98 17.36
CA ALA A 316 25.08 11.63 17.31
C ALA A 316 25.91 12.58 18.16
N LYS A 317 27.01 12.08 18.71
CA LYS A 317 28.04 12.87 19.38
C LYS A 317 29.34 12.69 18.63
N LEU A 318 30.03 13.80 18.38
CA LEU A 318 31.34 13.84 17.75
C LEU A 318 32.30 14.60 18.65
N GLU A 319 33.44 13.98 18.95
CA GLU A 319 34.59 14.62 19.57
C GLU A 319 35.76 14.55 18.60
N PHE A 320 36.31 15.71 18.25
CA PHE A 320 37.44 15.81 17.35
C PHE A 320 38.50 16.72 17.95
N LEU A 321 39.72 16.21 18.08
CA LEU A 321 40.88 16.92 18.58
C LEU A 321 41.92 16.99 17.47
N THR A 322 42.46 18.17 17.16
CA THR A 322 43.48 18.31 16.12
C THR A 322 44.48 19.44 16.37
N SER A 323 45.53 19.51 15.55
CA SER A 323 46.51 20.61 15.52
C SER A 323 46.59 21.19 14.11
N LEU A 324 46.23 22.47 13.96
CA LEU A 324 46.26 23.20 12.68
C LEU A 324 47.67 23.68 12.29
N GLU A 325 48.62 23.69 13.24
CA GLU A 325 50.02 24.04 13.01
C GLU A 325 50.80 22.95 12.26
N ASN A 326 50.28 21.73 12.19
CA ASN A 326 50.95 20.61 11.52
C ASN A 326 50.30 20.32 10.16
N LYS A 327 51.10 20.32 9.09
CA LYS A 327 50.67 20.03 7.70
C LYS A 327 50.02 18.65 7.51
N GLN A 328 50.37 17.70 8.38
CA GLN A 328 49.78 16.37 8.38
C GLN A 328 48.45 16.33 9.14
N LEU A 329 48.08 17.38 9.89
CA LEU A 329 46.83 17.48 10.66
C LEU A 329 46.63 16.26 11.58
N PRO A 330 47.44 16.09 12.64
CA PRO A 330 47.24 15.01 13.59
C PRO A 330 45.85 15.15 14.23
N PHE A 331 45.13 14.05 14.37
CA PHE A 331 43.78 14.05 14.89
C PHE A 331 43.46 12.86 15.79
N THR A 332 42.53 13.09 16.71
CA THR A 332 41.76 12.05 17.39
C THR A 332 40.28 12.31 17.14
N LEU A 333 39.55 11.31 16.69
CA LEU A 333 38.13 11.35 16.37
C LEU A 333 37.39 10.28 17.16
N SER A 334 36.30 10.65 17.80
CA SER A 334 35.31 9.74 18.40
C SER A 334 33.93 10.12 17.91
N VAL A 335 33.18 9.17 17.34
CA VAL A 335 31.79 9.36 16.93
C VAL A 335 30.95 8.28 17.59
N GLU A 336 29.89 8.69 18.28
CA GLU A 336 28.92 7.81 18.94
C GLU A 336 27.51 8.13 18.45
N SER A 337 26.74 7.13 18.05
CA SER A 337 25.33 7.26 17.67
C SER A 337 24.57 6.00 18.04
N GLU A 338 23.48 6.14 18.80
CA GLU A 338 22.66 4.99 19.24
C GLU A 338 21.88 4.36 18.08
N HIS A 339 21.39 5.18 17.15
CA HIS A 339 20.48 4.74 16.10
C HIS A 339 20.54 5.66 14.87
N LEU A 340 20.65 5.07 13.69
CA LEU A 340 20.61 5.73 12.40
C LEU A 340 19.73 4.94 11.43
N GLU A 341 18.76 5.61 10.81
CA GLU A 341 17.92 5.01 9.78
C GLU A 341 18.32 5.54 8.40
N ILE A 342 18.66 4.64 7.49
CA ILE A 342 19.01 4.98 6.11
C ILE A 342 17.87 4.46 5.21
N GLU A 343 17.13 5.39 4.60
CA GLU A 343 16.03 5.07 3.69
C GLU A 343 16.47 5.23 2.22
N LYS A 344 16.35 4.16 1.44
CA LYS A 344 16.61 4.19 0.00
C LYS A 344 15.63 3.27 -0.73
N GLN A 345 14.85 3.83 -1.66
CA GLN A 345 13.95 3.07 -2.55
C GLN A 345 13.00 2.11 -1.80
N ALA A 346 12.35 2.59 -0.73
CA ALA A 346 11.44 1.83 0.14
C ALA A 346 12.08 0.70 0.98
N GLN A 347 13.41 0.61 1.01
CA GLN A 347 14.14 -0.22 1.97
C GLN A 347 14.70 0.64 3.10
N LYS A 348 14.45 0.21 4.33
CA LYS A 348 14.91 0.84 5.56
C LYS A 348 16.04 0.00 6.16
N ILE A 349 17.25 0.55 6.20
CA ILE A 349 18.40 -0.04 6.88
C ILE A 349 18.56 0.68 8.20
N ILE A 350 18.59 -0.08 9.29
CA ILE A 350 18.81 0.44 10.63
C ILE A 350 20.23 0.10 11.05
N VAL A 351 20.93 1.11 11.55
CA VAL A 351 22.31 1.01 12.04
C VAL A 351 22.33 1.49 13.48
N ASP A 352 22.53 0.57 14.41
CA ASP A 352 22.55 0.80 15.85
C ASP A 352 23.99 0.75 16.41
N ASP A 353 24.15 1.27 17.62
CA ASP A 353 25.35 1.16 18.44
C ASP A 353 26.64 1.58 17.69
N ILE A 354 26.56 2.66 16.90
CA ILE A 354 27.68 3.16 16.10
C ILE A 354 28.72 3.77 17.05
N GLU A 355 29.90 3.17 17.08
CA GLU A 355 31.08 3.68 17.76
C GLU A 355 32.26 3.69 16.78
N ILE A 356 32.75 4.88 16.43
CA ILE A 356 33.90 5.06 15.54
C ILE A 356 34.99 5.79 16.31
N LYS A 357 36.17 5.20 16.40
CA LYS A 357 37.36 5.82 16.97
C LYS A 357 38.46 5.84 15.92
N ALA A 358 39.07 7.00 15.69
CA ALA A 358 40.23 7.11 14.81
C ALA A 358 41.31 8.01 15.41
N ASN A 359 42.58 7.63 15.21
CA ASN A 359 43.72 8.38 15.71
C ASN A 359 44.90 8.30 14.74
N GLY A 360 45.51 9.44 14.41
CA GLY A 360 46.62 9.52 13.47
C GLY A 360 46.74 10.88 12.82
N ASP A 361 47.02 10.92 11.53
CA ASP A 361 47.16 12.10 10.69
C ASP A 361 46.75 11.81 9.23
N LEU A 362 46.88 12.80 8.33
CA LEU A 362 46.53 12.68 6.90
C LEU A 362 47.38 11.66 6.12
N THR A 363 48.52 11.24 6.67
CA THR A 363 49.41 10.27 6.04
C THR A 363 49.21 8.85 6.57
N SER A 364 48.84 8.71 7.85
CA SER A 364 48.53 7.42 8.46
C SER A 364 47.57 7.58 9.65
N PHE A 365 46.56 6.73 9.73
CA PHE A 365 45.64 6.65 10.86
C PHE A 365 45.34 5.21 11.25
N LYS A 366 44.97 5.01 12.51
CA LYS A 366 44.34 3.79 13.01
C LYS A 366 42.86 4.04 13.25
N TYR A 367 42.03 3.07 12.96
CA TYR A 367 40.59 3.16 13.20
C TYR A 367 40.06 1.92 13.93
N GLN A 368 38.98 2.12 14.67
CA GLN A 368 38.12 1.11 15.25
C GLN A 368 36.67 1.48 14.96
N LEU A 369 35.86 0.50 14.56
CA LEU A 369 34.46 0.62 14.24
C LEU A 369 33.70 -0.53 14.92
N ASN A 370 32.72 -0.20 15.74
CA ASN A 370 31.71 -1.15 16.24
C ASN A 370 30.34 -0.65 15.82
N THR A 371 29.49 -1.52 15.29
CA THR A 371 28.09 -1.17 14.96
C THR A 371 27.24 -2.43 14.78
N ALA A 372 25.92 -2.29 14.82
CA ALA A 372 24.96 -3.33 14.46
C ALA A 372 24.07 -2.86 13.31
N LEU A 373 23.83 -3.72 12.33
CA LEU A 373 22.99 -3.46 11.17
C LEU A 373 21.82 -4.44 11.15
N HIS A 374 20.60 -3.96 10.92
CA HIS A 374 19.46 -4.84 10.68
C HIS A 374 18.46 -4.24 9.69
N ASN A 375 17.69 -5.11 9.02
CA ASN A 375 16.54 -4.72 8.21
C ASN A 375 15.46 -5.83 8.26
N ASN A 376 14.32 -5.64 7.58
CA ASN A 376 13.22 -6.62 7.61
C ASN A 376 13.50 -7.94 6.83
N GLN A 377 14.59 -8.03 6.07
CA GLN A 377 14.93 -9.13 5.16
C GLN A 377 16.25 -9.85 5.51
N LEU A 378 17.08 -9.28 6.39
CA LEU A 378 18.39 -9.75 6.78
C LEU A 378 18.43 -9.94 8.30
N PRO A 379 19.14 -10.96 8.80
CA PRO A 379 19.39 -11.10 10.24
C PRO A 379 20.16 -9.88 10.77
N ALA A 380 20.05 -9.61 12.07
CA ALA A 380 20.86 -8.58 12.72
C ALA A 380 22.35 -8.96 12.64
N LEU A 381 23.17 -8.06 12.10
CA LEU A 381 24.60 -8.23 11.87
C LEU A 381 25.39 -7.28 12.77
N ARG A 382 26.25 -7.79 13.63
CA ARG A 382 27.26 -6.99 14.32
C ARG A 382 28.51 -6.90 13.46
N ILE A 383 29.04 -5.69 13.34
CA ILE A 383 30.22 -5.35 12.56
C ILE A 383 31.26 -4.77 13.52
N GLU A 384 32.40 -5.44 13.61
CA GLU A 384 33.55 -4.99 14.40
C GLU A 384 34.76 -4.92 13.48
N SER A 385 35.34 -3.75 13.30
CA SER A 385 36.48 -3.55 12.40
C SER A 385 37.58 -2.73 13.06
N GLU A 386 38.81 -3.18 12.88
CA GLU A 386 40.00 -2.40 13.21
C GLU A 386 41.03 -2.49 12.09
N GLY A 387 41.78 -1.41 11.94
CA GLY A 387 42.81 -1.34 10.92
C GLY A 387 43.60 -0.05 10.95
N GLU A 388 44.46 0.08 9.96
CA GLU A 388 45.28 1.27 9.76
C GLU A 388 45.34 1.62 8.28
N GLY A 389 45.43 2.89 7.95
CA GLY A 389 45.36 3.33 6.57
C GLY A 389 45.81 4.76 6.38
N SER A 390 45.67 5.25 5.16
CA SER A 390 45.77 6.64 4.76
C SER A 390 44.53 7.00 3.92
N PHE A 391 44.47 8.21 3.38
CA PHE A 391 43.40 8.58 2.44
C PHE A 391 43.53 7.92 1.06
N THR A 392 44.57 7.10 0.84
CA THR A 392 44.82 6.36 -0.42
C THR A 392 44.97 4.86 -0.23
N GLN A 393 45.07 4.35 1.01
CA GLN A 393 45.19 2.92 1.30
C GLN A 393 44.50 2.56 2.61
N LEU A 394 44.03 1.33 2.75
CA LEU A 394 43.45 0.78 3.97
C LEU A 394 43.97 -0.64 4.19
N ASN A 395 44.59 -0.88 5.34
CA ASN A 395 44.94 -2.19 5.84
C ASN A 395 43.95 -2.58 6.94
N ILE A 396 43.03 -3.48 6.60
CA ILE A 396 42.04 -4.06 7.50
C ILE A 396 42.74 -5.19 8.26
N GLN A 397 43.12 -4.92 9.50
CA GLN A 397 43.79 -5.90 10.36
C GLN A 397 42.78 -6.96 10.84
N HIS A 398 41.56 -6.54 11.12
CA HIS A 398 40.46 -7.42 11.48
C HIS A 398 39.11 -6.78 11.12
N LEU A 399 38.25 -7.51 10.41
CA LEU A 399 36.85 -7.20 10.23
C LEU A 399 36.05 -8.45 10.59
N LEU A 400 35.31 -8.41 11.68
CA LEU A 400 34.40 -9.47 12.10
C LEU A 400 32.97 -9.04 11.80
N LEU A 401 32.27 -9.90 11.08
CA LEU A 401 30.85 -9.84 10.83
C LEU A 401 30.22 -11.01 11.57
N SER A 402 29.27 -10.76 12.46
CA SER A 402 28.61 -11.82 13.23
C SER A 402 27.10 -11.64 13.28
N SER A 403 26.37 -12.73 13.07
CA SER A 403 24.93 -12.86 13.31
C SER A 403 24.71 -13.84 14.48
N PRO A 404 23.46 -14.11 14.91
CA PRO A 404 23.20 -15.09 15.97
C PRO A 404 23.73 -16.51 15.66
N ALA A 405 23.77 -16.94 14.40
CA ALA A 405 24.21 -18.28 14.02
C ALA A 405 25.44 -18.32 13.08
N SER A 406 25.96 -17.18 12.62
CA SER A 406 27.09 -17.12 11.68
C SER A 406 28.20 -16.15 12.14
N ASN A 407 29.44 -16.44 11.77
CA ASN A 407 30.57 -15.51 11.88
C ASN A 407 31.34 -15.43 10.57
N LEU A 408 32.01 -14.31 10.31
CA LEU A 408 32.88 -14.13 9.16
C LEU A 408 33.96 -13.14 9.53
N SER A 409 35.21 -13.58 9.48
CA SER A 409 36.38 -12.73 9.65
C SER A 409 37.00 -12.40 8.29
N LEU A 410 37.41 -11.15 8.12
CA LEU A 410 38.07 -10.65 6.93
C LEU A 410 39.32 -9.89 7.34
N THR A 411 40.41 -10.14 6.62
CA THR A 411 41.65 -9.36 6.71
C THR A 411 42.10 -9.00 5.31
N GLY A 412 42.70 -7.84 5.10
CA GLY A 412 43.15 -7.48 3.78
C GLY A 412 43.59 -6.05 3.60
N THR A 413 44.11 -5.75 2.42
CA THR A 413 44.59 -4.42 2.05
C THR A 413 43.84 -3.92 0.83
N VAL A 414 43.58 -2.62 0.77
CA VAL A 414 43.03 -1.92 -0.38
C VAL A 414 43.86 -0.67 -0.61
N ASP A 415 44.49 -0.53 -1.77
CA ASP A 415 45.18 0.69 -2.22
C ASP A 415 44.37 1.28 -3.38
N TRP A 416 44.05 2.57 -3.35
CA TRP A 416 43.36 3.27 -4.43
C TRP A 416 44.16 4.45 -5.00
N GLN A 417 45.48 4.49 -4.79
CA GLN A 417 46.36 5.59 -5.22
C GLN A 417 46.53 5.65 -6.75
N GLN A 418 46.65 4.51 -7.42
CA GLN A 418 46.81 4.39 -8.88
C GLN A 418 45.75 3.47 -9.51
N GLY A 419 44.50 3.62 -9.05
CA GLY A 419 43.46 2.61 -9.25
C GLY A 419 43.40 1.65 -8.05
N ILE A 420 42.46 0.72 -8.06
CA ILE A 420 42.18 -0.17 -6.93
C ILE A 420 43.08 -1.40 -7.01
N ASP A 421 43.92 -1.64 -6.00
CA ASP A 421 44.61 -2.91 -5.75
C ASP A 421 44.15 -3.44 -4.39
N ALA A 422 43.37 -4.51 -4.39
CA ALA A 422 42.73 -5.07 -3.22
C ALA A 422 43.08 -6.55 -3.06
N SER A 423 43.45 -6.95 -1.85
CA SER A 423 43.73 -8.34 -1.49
C SER A 423 43.04 -8.67 -0.17
N PHE A 424 42.13 -9.63 -0.19
CA PHE A 424 41.34 -10.04 0.97
C PHE A 424 41.50 -11.53 1.26
N THR A 425 41.53 -11.87 2.54
CA THR A 425 41.37 -13.23 3.05
C THR A 425 40.13 -13.26 3.93
N LEU A 426 39.21 -14.16 3.62
CA LEU A 426 37.96 -14.38 4.34
C LEU A 426 38.03 -15.75 5.01
N LEU A 427 37.68 -15.79 6.29
CA LEU A 427 37.65 -17.01 7.11
C LEU A 427 36.38 -17.03 7.95
N SER A 428 35.66 -18.14 7.92
CA SER A 428 34.56 -18.43 8.83
C SER A 428 34.66 -19.88 9.27
N ASP A 429 34.49 -20.11 10.57
CA ASP A 429 34.35 -21.46 11.10
C ASP A 429 32.90 -21.96 10.99
N LYS A 430 31.94 -21.03 10.91
CA LYS A 430 30.51 -21.32 10.93
C LYS A 430 29.69 -20.23 10.24
N ILE A 431 28.99 -20.64 9.19
CA ILE A 431 27.96 -19.90 8.46
C ILE A 431 26.72 -20.78 8.43
N SER A 432 25.57 -20.20 8.80
CA SER A 432 24.27 -20.85 8.69
C SER A 432 23.46 -20.20 7.57
N ILE A 433 23.32 -20.92 6.46
CA ILE A 433 22.45 -20.54 5.32
C ILE A 433 20.98 -20.48 5.74
N GLU A 434 20.60 -21.17 6.82
CA GLU A 434 19.25 -21.17 7.40
C GLU A 434 18.77 -19.76 7.80
N GLU A 435 19.70 -18.85 8.12
CA GLU A 435 19.40 -17.44 8.41
C GLU A 435 18.90 -16.67 7.17
N PHE A 436 19.14 -17.18 5.97
CA PHE A 436 18.75 -16.57 4.69
C PHE A 436 17.71 -17.41 3.93
N GLU A 437 17.79 -18.74 4.01
CA GLU A 437 16.85 -19.70 3.42
C GLU A 437 16.49 -20.77 4.47
N PRO A 438 15.37 -20.61 5.20
CA PRO A 438 15.01 -21.48 6.33
C PRO A 438 14.83 -22.97 5.98
N SER A 439 14.69 -23.31 4.69
CA SER A 439 14.60 -24.70 4.23
C SER A 439 15.95 -25.43 4.16
N ILE A 440 17.07 -24.72 4.33
CA ILE A 440 18.43 -25.26 4.19
C ILE A 440 19.17 -25.15 5.53
N ALA A 441 18.97 -26.15 6.40
CA ALA A 441 19.70 -26.25 7.64
C ALA A 441 21.20 -26.44 7.34
N SER A 442 22.08 -25.62 7.89
CA SER A 442 23.50 -25.69 7.53
C SER A 442 24.44 -25.16 8.61
N ASP A 443 25.64 -25.74 8.59
CA ASP A 443 26.78 -25.35 9.40
C ASP A 443 28.03 -25.52 8.53
N VAL A 444 28.44 -24.44 7.86
CA VAL A 444 29.53 -24.46 6.87
C VAL A 444 30.65 -23.50 7.27
N SER A 445 31.88 -23.96 7.12
CA SER A 445 33.09 -23.15 7.17
C SER A 445 33.42 -22.59 5.79
N LEU A 446 34.04 -21.41 5.75
CA LEU A 446 34.48 -20.74 4.53
C LEU A 446 35.95 -20.34 4.67
N LYS A 447 36.74 -20.61 3.64
CA LYS A 447 38.07 -20.05 3.46
C LYS A 447 38.17 -19.51 2.04
N ALA A 448 38.38 -18.20 1.88
CA ALA A 448 38.54 -17.61 0.57
C ALA A 448 39.68 -16.58 0.53
N ALA A 449 40.39 -16.53 -0.58
CA ALA A 449 41.37 -15.52 -0.90
C ALA A 449 40.96 -14.83 -2.21
N LEU A 450 40.92 -13.50 -2.21
CA LEU A 450 40.48 -12.69 -3.33
C LEU A 450 41.53 -11.62 -3.63
N GLN A 451 41.88 -11.48 -4.90
CA GLN A 451 42.78 -10.44 -5.40
C GLN A 451 42.07 -9.70 -6.53
N PHE A 452 41.91 -8.39 -6.37
CA PHE A 452 41.26 -7.54 -7.36
C PHE A 452 42.17 -6.35 -7.69
N VAL A 453 42.46 -6.17 -8.97
CA VAL A 453 43.29 -5.04 -9.44
C VAL A 453 42.55 -4.31 -10.56
N SER A 454 42.45 -2.99 -10.49
CA SER A 454 41.89 -2.13 -11.53
C SER A 454 42.66 -0.82 -11.68
N ASP A 455 43.00 -0.45 -12.91
CA ASP A 455 43.66 0.82 -13.25
C ASP A 455 42.66 1.92 -13.71
N GLY A 456 41.36 1.67 -13.54
CA GLY A 456 40.26 2.52 -14.02
C GLY A 456 39.83 2.26 -15.47
N GLN A 457 40.61 1.53 -16.28
CA GLN A 457 40.24 1.10 -17.63
C GLN A 457 40.01 -0.41 -17.72
N ASN A 458 40.89 -1.19 -17.07
CA ASN A 458 40.87 -2.64 -17.03
C ASN A 458 40.73 -3.09 -15.56
N TRP A 459 40.23 -4.30 -15.36
CA TRP A 459 40.17 -4.94 -14.05
C TRP A 459 40.51 -6.42 -14.19
N ARG A 460 41.07 -7.00 -13.14
CA ARG A 460 41.34 -8.43 -13.03
C ARG A 460 40.94 -8.91 -11.64
N LEU A 461 40.21 -10.01 -11.60
CA LEU A 461 39.84 -10.74 -10.39
C LEU A 461 40.55 -12.09 -10.41
N ASN A 462 41.30 -12.37 -9.36
CA ASN A 462 41.94 -13.66 -9.14
C ASN A 462 41.46 -14.23 -7.81
N VAL A 463 40.90 -15.43 -7.85
CA VAL A 463 40.41 -16.23 -6.72
C VAL A 463 41.29 -17.48 -6.65
N PRO A 464 42.48 -17.39 -6.01
CA PRO A 464 43.40 -18.52 -5.93
C PRO A 464 42.89 -19.66 -5.05
N GLU A 465 41.98 -19.37 -4.13
CA GLU A 465 41.36 -20.36 -3.24
C GLU A 465 39.99 -19.84 -2.80
N LEU A 466 38.94 -20.63 -3.02
CA LEU A 466 37.68 -20.52 -2.31
C LEU A 466 37.25 -21.94 -1.98
N ALA A 467 37.24 -22.25 -0.70
CA ALA A 467 36.87 -23.55 -0.14
C ALA A 467 35.74 -23.38 0.87
N VAL A 468 34.68 -24.16 0.72
CA VAL A 468 33.56 -24.24 1.65
C VAL A 468 33.45 -25.69 2.11
N ALA A 469 33.44 -25.92 3.42
CA ALA A 469 33.36 -27.26 3.98
C ALA A 469 32.42 -27.29 5.19
N GLY A 470 31.62 -28.35 5.35
CA GLY A 470 30.73 -28.45 6.51
C GLY A 470 29.57 -29.37 6.24
N GLN A 471 28.37 -28.96 6.65
CA GLN A 471 27.15 -29.73 6.41
C GLN A 471 25.99 -28.86 5.92
N ILE A 472 25.20 -29.42 5.02
CA ILE A 472 23.88 -28.93 4.63
C ILE A 472 22.89 -30.09 4.84
N ASN A 473 21.78 -29.84 5.53
CA ASN A 473 20.74 -30.83 5.86
C ASN A 473 21.28 -32.16 6.42
N ASN A 474 22.28 -32.08 7.31
CA ASN A 474 23.02 -33.22 7.89
C ASN A 474 23.88 -34.04 6.90
N ALA A 475 24.08 -33.55 5.68
CA ALA A 475 24.96 -34.14 4.69
C ALA A 475 26.26 -33.34 4.56
N PRO A 476 27.42 -34.00 4.39
CA PRO A 476 28.70 -33.30 4.26
C PRO A 476 28.75 -32.50 2.95
N LEU A 477 29.17 -31.24 3.03
CA LEU A 477 29.43 -30.36 1.90
C LEU A 477 30.93 -30.10 1.79
N ASP A 478 31.46 -30.17 0.57
CA ASP A 478 32.80 -29.76 0.19
C ASP A 478 32.72 -29.06 -1.18
N ALA A 479 33.07 -27.78 -1.24
CA ALA A 479 33.07 -27.01 -2.47
C ALA A 479 34.37 -26.22 -2.64
N ASN A 480 35.01 -26.36 -3.80
CA ASN A 480 36.28 -25.71 -4.12
C ASN A 480 36.15 -24.93 -5.44
N LEU A 481 36.72 -23.73 -5.48
CA LEU A 481 36.80 -22.88 -6.67
C LEU A 481 38.18 -22.23 -6.79
N VAL A 482 38.77 -22.32 -7.98
CA VAL A 482 39.96 -21.58 -8.41
C VAL A 482 39.64 -20.90 -9.74
N LEU A 483 39.60 -19.56 -9.73
CA LEU A 483 39.13 -18.73 -10.84
C LEU A 483 40.05 -17.54 -11.09
N ALA A 484 40.42 -17.30 -12.34
CA ALA A 484 40.93 -16.01 -12.80
C ALA A 484 39.98 -15.39 -13.83
N LEU A 485 39.72 -14.09 -13.76
CA LEU A 485 38.79 -13.35 -14.61
C LEU A 485 39.34 -11.95 -14.95
N ASP A 486 39.17 -11.50 -16.19
CA ASP A 486 39.59 -10.15 -16.63
C ASP A 486 38.42 -9.27 -17.12
N ASP A 487 38.73 -8.02 -17.48
CA ASP A 487 37.78 -7.01 -17.98
C ASP A 487 37.10 -7.38 -19.30
N LYS A 488 37.65 -8.34 -20.05
CA LYS A 488 37.08 -8.88 -21.28
C LYS A 488 36.25 -10.14 -21.03
N LEU A 489 36.03 -10.48 -19.76
CA LEU A 489 35.37 -11.71 -19.30
C LEU A 489 36.11 -12.97 -19.75
N HIS A 490 37.43 -12.90 -20.01
CA HIS A 490 38.21 -14.11 -20.16
C HIS A 490 38.37 -14.76 -18.78
N ALA A 491 37.97 -16.01 -18.68
CA ALA A 491 37.98 -16.77 -17.44
C ALA A 491 38.89 -18.00 -17.55
N GLU A 492 39.60 -18.33 -16.48
CA GLU A 492 40.29 -19.60 -16.32
C GLU A 492 39.78 -20.27 -15.05
N ILE A 493 39.06 -21.37 -15.20
CA ILE A 493 38.46 -22.17 -14.13
C ILE A 493 39.33 -23.41 -13.99
N SER A 494 40.32 -23.35 -13.09
CA SER A 494 41.24 -24.46 -12.85
C SER A 494 40.56 -25.59 -12.09
N GLU A 495 39.65 -25.24 -11.18
CA GLU A 495 38.88 -26.16 -10.36
C GLU A 495 37.54 -25.51 -9.99
N PHE A 496 36.45 -26.20 -10.24
CA PHE A 496 35.15 -25.92 -9.64
C PHE A 496 34.48 -27.25 -9.34
N THR A 497 34.52 -27.66 -8.08
CA THR A 497 33.90 -28.89 -7.61
C THR A 497 32.95 -28.55 -6.47
N ILE A 498 31.71 -29.03 -6.55
CA ILE A 498 30.76 -29.00 -5.43
C ILE A 498 30.33 -30.44 -5.16
N ALA A 499 30.64 -30.93 -3.97
CA ALA A 499 30.27 -32.24 -3.47
C ALA A 499 29.36 -32.10 -2.25
N SER A 500 28.13 -32.60 -2.34
CA SER A 500 27.21 -32.74 -1.19
C SER A 500 26.85 -34.22 -1.03
N ALA A 501 27.36 -34.86 0.02
CA ALA A 501 27.36 -36.31 0.21
C ALA A 501 27.91 -37.07 -1.02
N GLN A 502 27.03 -37.64 -1.85
CA GLN A 502 27.39 -38.40 -3.06
C GLN A 502 27.07 -37.63 -4.34
N ASN A 503 26.42 -36.46 -4.23
CA ASN A 503 26.16 -35.58 -5.35
C ASN A 503 27.42 -34.78 -5.65
N VAL A 504 27.88 -34.80 -6.90
CA VAL A 504 29.11 -34.12 -7.31
C VAL A 504 28.85 -33.37 -8.62
N LEU A 505 29.18 -32.09 -8.65
CA LEU A 505 29.26 -31.28 -9.86
C LEU A 505 30.72 -30.86 -10.05
N ASN A 506 31.30 -31.18 -11.20
CA ASN A 506 32.61 -30.72 -11.61
C ASN A 506 32.50 -29.81 -12.83
N LEU A 507 33.24 -28.71 -12.83
CA LEU A 507 33.41 -27.82 -13.98
C LEU A 507 34.87 -27.39 -14.06
N SER A 508 35.43 -27.42 -15.26
CA SER A 508 36.77 -26.91 -15.50
C SER A 508 36.88 -26.37 -16.92
N GLY A 509 37.84 -25.47 -17.14
CA GLY A 509 38.17 -25.02 -18.47
C GLY A 509 38.53 -23.55 -18.56
N LYS A 510 38.57 -23.06 -19.79
CA LYS A 510 38.98 -21.69 -20.10
C LYS A 510 37.96 -21.04 -21.03
N ILE A 511 37.77 -19.74 -20.83
CA ILE A 511 37.01 -18.85 -21.70
C ILE A 511 38.00 -17.76 -22.11
N ASP A 512 38.42 -17.74 -23.37
CA ASP A 512 39.19 -16.63 -23.93
C ASP A 512 38.50 -16.05 -25.16
N GLN A 513 39.10 -16.13 -26.34
CA GLN A 513 38.37 -15.93 -27.60
C GLN A 513 37.51 -17.16 -27.95
N GLN A 514 37.77 -18.29 -27.30
CA GLN A 514 37.05 -19.53 -27.44
C GLN A 514 36.60 -20.06 -26.08
N TRP A 515 35.44 -20.72 -26.08
CA TRP A 515 35.04 -21.62 -25.01
C TRP A 515 35.89 -22.89 -25.07
N HIS A 516 36.32 -23.37 -23.91
CA HIS A 516 36.89 -24.69 -23.67
C HIS A 516 36.45 -25.15 -22.28
N ILE A 517 35.14 -25.30 -22.08
CA ILE A 517 34.53 -25.69 -20.81
C ILE A 517 34.04 -27.14 -20.89
N LYS A 518 34.31 -27.90 -19.85
CA LYS A 518 33.76 -29.24 -19.62
C LYS A 518 33.17 -29.31 -18.22
N GLY A 519 32.02 -29.97 -18.09
CA GLY A 519 31.47 -30.32 -16.79
C GLY A 519 30.79 -31.68 -16.76
N ASP A 520 30.71 -32.24 -15.57
CA ASP A 520 29.98 -33.46 -15.25
C ASP A 520 29.20 -33.29 -13.95
N LEU A 521 28.00 -33.87 -13.93
CA LEU A 521 27.09 -33.89 -12.78
C LEU A 521 26.77 -35.36 -12.48
N ASN A 522 27.09 -35.81 -11.28
CA ASN A 522 26.62 -37.07 -10.71
C ASN A 522 25.63 -36.75 -9.59
N LEU A 523 24.36 -37.09 -9.79
CA LEU A 523 23.27 -36.88 -8.84
C LEU A 523 22.89 -38.23 -8.24
N VAL A 524 22.95 -38.37 -6.92
CA VAL A 524 22.62 -39.64 -6.23
C VAL A 524 21.48 -39.45 -5.25
N ASP A 525 21.52 -38.39 -4.45
CA ASP A 525 20.54 -38.09 -3.41
C ASP A 525 20.43 -36.57 -3.18
N PRO A 526 19.78 -35.83 -4.10
CA PRO A 526 19.69 -34.37 -4.01
C PRO A 526 18.80 -33.89 -2.86
N GLU A 527 18.07 -34.78 -2.18
CA GLU A 527 17.31 -34.46 -0.96
C GLU A 527 18.25 -33.95 0.14
N THR A 528 19.52 -34.36 0.10
CA THR A 528 20.59 -33.85 0.97
C THR A 528 20.95 -32.39 0.73
N ILE A 529 20.64 -31.84 -0.44
CA ILE A 529 20.86 -30.42 -0.77
C ILE A 529 19.62 -29.62 -0.37
N ASP A 530 18.44 -30.10 -0.77
CA ASP A 530 17.13 -29.51 -0.44
C ASP A 530 16.12 -30.64 -0.36
N SER A 531 15.38 -30.74 0.75
CA SER A 531 14.41 -31.82 0.98
C SER A 531 13.27 -31.88 -0.04
N ARG A 532 13.10 -30.84 -0.86
CA ARG A 532 12.09 -30.77 -1.93
C ARG A 532 12.59 -31.34 -3.26
N LEU A 533 13.89 -31.55 -3.39
CA LEU A 533 14.53 -32.11 -4.57
C LEU A 533 14.71 -33.61 -4.40
N SER A 534 14.27 -34.42 -5.35
CA SER A 534 14.65 -35.83 -5.41
C SER A 534 15.10 -36.22 -6.81
N GLY A 535 15.82 -37.33 -6.92
CA GLY A 535 16.24 -37.91 -8.18
C GLY A 535 17.66 -38.43 -8.17
N GLN A 536 18.07 -39.01 -9.29
CA GLN A 536 19.42 -39.53 -9.47
C GLN A 536 19.77 -39.60 -10.96
N GLY A 537 21.05 -39.59 -11.29
CA GLY A 537 21.50 -39.75 -12.67
C GLY A 537 22.80 -39.02 -12.94
N ASN A 538 23.16 -38.98 -14.21
CA ASN A 538 24.39 -38.35 -14.64
C ASN A 538 24.11 -37.39 -15.80
N ALA A 539 24.91 -36.32 -15.89
CA ALA A 539 24.94 -35.45 -17.04
C ALA A 539 26.38 -35.02 -17.33
N ASP A 540 26.77 -35.08 -18.60
CA ASP A 540 28.03 -34.56 -19.12
C ASP A 540 27.72 -33.44 -20.11
N PHE A 541 28.49 -32.35 -20.06
CA PHE A 541 28.39 -31.28 -21.06
C PHE A 541 29.75 -30.67 -21.42
N THR A 542 29.83 -30.16 -22.64
CA THR A 542 30.99 -29.48 -23.19
C THR A 542 30.56 -28.24 -23.96
N ILE A 543 31.34 -27.17 -23.81
CA ILE A 543 31.19 -25.93 -24.57
C ILE A 543 32.55 -25.61 -25.18
N THR A 544 32.61 -25.62 -26.51
CA THR A 544 33.85 -25.38 -27.26
C THR A 544 33.63 -24.33 -28.36
N GLY A 545 34.68 -23.86 -29.04
CA GLY A 545 34.54 -22.96 -30.20
C GLY A 545 34.51 -21.48 -29.84
N GLU A 546 34.32 -20.58 -30.81
CA GLU A 546 34.38 -19.13 -30.58
C GLU A 546 33.29 -18.64 -29.63
N VAL A 547 33.58 -17.61 -28.82
CA VAL A 547 32.64 -17.12 -27.79
C VAL A 547 31.26 -16.75 -28.36
N LYS A 548 31.22 -16.22 -29.59
CA LYS A 548 29.99 -15.81 -30.28
C LYS A 548 29.29 -16.94 -31.04
N THR A 549 29.99 -18.03 -31.34
CA THR A 549 29.49 -19.13 -32.17
C THR A 549 29.92 -20.48 -31.56
N PRO A 550 29.50 -20.78 -30.33
CA PRO A 550 29.95 -21.98 -29.62
C PRO A 550 29.41 -23.27 -30.24
N LEU A 551 30.16 -24.34 -30.01
CA LEU A 551 29.73 -25.72 -30.18
C LEU A 551 29.39 -26.28 -28.79
N LEU A 552 28.11 -26.58 -28.59
CA LEU A 552 27.56 -27.17 -27.38
C LEU A 552 27.35 -28.66 -27.60
N GLY A 553 27.68 -29.48 -26.61
CA GLY A 553 27.36 -30.91 -26.61
C GLY A 553 27.01 -31.38 -25.21
N TRP A 554 25.94 -32.17 -25.08
CA TRP A 554 25.50 -32.72 -23.79
C TRP A 554 24.97 -34.16 -23.92
N SER A 555 25.07 -34.89 -22.82
CA SER A 555 24.42 -36.18 -22.61
C SER A 555 23.92 -36.23 -21.17
N MET A 556 22.63 -36.47 -20.97
CA MET A 556 22.04 -36.56 -19.64
C MET A 556 21.05 -37.72 -19.54
N ALA A 557 21.07 -38.39 -18.40
CA ALA A 557 20.12 -39.43 -18.03
C ALA A 557 19.81 -39.28 -16.53
N LEU A 558 18.65 -38.70 -16.22
CA LEU A 558 18.18 -38.45 -14.87
C LEU A 558 16.88 -39.22 -14.62
N LYS A 559 16.66 -39.67 -13.39
CA LYS A 559 15.54 -40.50 -12.96
C LYS A 559 14.95 -39.96 -11.67
N ARG A 560 13.64 -40.14 -11.50
CA ARG A 560 12.88 -39.81 -10.29
C ARG A 560 13.06 -38.36 -9.87
N LEU A 561 13.13 -37.45 -10.84
CA LEU A 561 13.25 -36.03 -10.59
C LEU A 561 11.95 -35.54 -9.96
N SER A 562 12.04 -34.87 -8.81
CA SER A 562 10.90 -34.17 -8.24
C SER A 562 11.30 -32.83 -7.66
N LEU A 563 10.44 -31.84 -7.85
CA LEU A 563 10.49 -30.55 -7.19
C LEU A 563 9.05 -30.16 -6.84
N LYS A 564 8.68 -30.19 -5.56
CA LYS A 564 7.32 -29.91 -5.08
C LYS A 564 6.26 -30.80 -5.78
N ASN A 565 5.41 -30.18 -6.61
CA ASN A 565 4.31 -30.75 -7.39
C ASN A 565 4.73 -31.20 -8.80
N TYR A 566 5.97 -30.96 -9.19
CA TYR A 566 6.53 -31.44 -10.45
C TYR A 566 7.27 -32.75 -10.24
N ARG A 567 6.97 -33.75 -11.05
CA ARG A 567 7.65 -35.05 -11.02
C ARG A 567 7.93 -35.53 -12.43
N ILE A 568 9.11 -36.09 -12.66
CA ILE A 568 9.50 -36.75 -13.91
C ILE A 568 10.20 -38.06 -13.53
N ASP A 569 9.62 -39.20 -13.90
CA ASP A 569 10.19 -40.50 -13.56
C ASP A 569 11.51 -40.76 -14.28
N GLU A 570 11.64 -40.32 -15.53
CA GLU A 570 12.87 -40.45 -16.32
C GLU A 570 12.97 -39.32 -17.35
N ILE A 571 14.17 -38.75 -17.50
CA ILE A 571 14.52 -37.82 -18.57
C ILE A 571 15.88 -38.22 -19.15
N VAL A 572 15.90 -38.45 -20.45
CA VAL A 572 17.11 -38.75 -21.22
C VAL A 572 17.21 -37.72 -22.33
N SER A 573 18.33 -37.03 -22.42
CA SER A 573 18.59 -36.11 -23.53
C SER A 573 20.02 -36.18 -23.98
N ASN A 574 20.20 -36.21 -25.30
CA ASN A 574 21.49 -36.10 -25.93
C ASN A 574 21.37 -35.05 -27.01
N GLY A 575 22.36 -34.16 -27.11
CA GLY A 575 22.33 -33.19 -28.17
C GLY A 575 23.66 -32.53 -28.46
N ASN A 576 23.74 -32.00 -29.67
CA ASN A 576 24.77 -31.06 -30.07
C ASN A 576 24.13 -29.85 -30.76
N LEU A 577 24.79 -28.71 -30.63
CA LEU A 577 24.41 -27.46 -31.27
C LEU A 577 25.67 -26.72 -31.72
N ASP A 578 25.88 -26.62 -33.03
CA ASP A 578 26.98 -25.90 -33.66
C ASP A 578 26.47 -24.54 -34.18
N VAL A 579 26.64 -23.50 -33.37
CA VAL A 579 26.16 -22.15 -33.70
C VAL A 579 26.92 -21.58 -34.92
N ALA A 580 28.19 -21.95 -35.10
CA ALA A 580 29.00 -21.51 -36.25
C ALA A 580 28.48 -22.08 -37.58
N LYS A 581 27.90 -23.28 -37.57
CA LYS A 581 27.22 -23.88 -38.72
C LYS A 581 25.73 -23.54 -38.76
N ASN A 582 25.42 -22.25 -38.63
CA ASN A 582 24.04 -21.76 -38.76
C ASN A 582 23.06 -22.44 -37.77
N TYR A 583 23.51 -22.66 -36.54
CA TYR A 583 22.79 -23.38 -35.49
C TYR A 583 22.43 -24.83 -35.87
N LEU A 584 23.35 -25.55 -36.49
CA LEU A 584 23.18 -26.97 -36.78
C LEU A 584 22.98 -27.75 -35.47
N ALA A 585 21.78 -28.30 -35.30
CA ALA A 585 21.34 -29.02 -34.12
C ALA A 585 21.03 -30.49 -34.44
N ASN A 586 21.41 -31.39 -33.53
CA ASN A 586 20.88 -32.75 -33.45
C ASN A 586 20.57 -32.99 -31.98
N ILE A 587 19.28 -32.94 -31.64
CA ILE A 587 18.78 -33.01 -30.26
C ILE A 587 17.76 -34.12 -30.20
N SER A 588 17.93 -35.02 -29.24
CA SER A 588 16.93 -36.01 -28.86
C SER A 588 16.62 -35.84 -27.38
N LEU A 589 15.34 -35.77 -27.04
CA LEU A 589 14.81 -35.65 -25.69
C LEU A 589 13.68 -36.66 -25.52
N GLU A 590 13.80 -37.50 -24.51
CA GLU A 590 12.75 -38.39 -24.05
C GLU A 590 12.51 -38.14 -22.56
N ALA A 591 11.26 -37.86 -22.20
CA ALA A 591 10.84 -37.69 -20.81
C ALA A 591 9.59 -38.55 -20.55
N ALA A 592 9.62 -39.35 -19.49
CA ALA A 592 8.57 -40.30 -19.14
C ALA A 592 8.07 -40.11 -17.71
N GLY A 593 6.80 -40.45 -17.47
CA GLY A 593 6.18 -40.38 -16.14
C GLY A 593 6.16 -38.97 -15.56
N ILE A 594 5.75 -38.00 -16.38
CA ILE A 594 5.70 -36.58 -16.02
C ILE A 594 4.38 -36.30 -15.30
N ASN A 595 4.45 -35.59 -14.19
CA ASN A 595 3.29 -35.06 -13.49
C ASN A 595 3.51 -33.57 -13.25
N ILE A 596 2.62 -32.74 -13.81
CA ILE A 596 2.62 -31.28 -13.70
C ILE A 596 1.25 -30.89 -13.15
N ASP A 597 1.17 -30.39 -11.92
CA ASP A 597 -0.10 -29.93 -11.33
C ASP A 597 -1.23 -30.97 -11.44
N GLU A 598 -0.94 -32.21 -11.06
CA GLU A 598 -1.85 -33.37 -11.15
C GLU A 598 -2.17 -33.86 -12.57
N GLN A 599 -1.58 -33.25 -13.61
CA GLN A 599 -1.70 -33.71 -14.99
C GLN A 599 -0.62 -34.73 -15.31
N ALA A 600 -1.03 -35.99 -15.50
CA ALA A 600 -0.15 -37.07 -15.91
C ALA A 600 0.11 -37.02 -17.43
N ILE A 601 1.39 -36.90 -17.79
CA ILE A 601 1.90 -37.08 -19.15
C ILE A 601 2.82 -38.31 -19.14
N ASN A 602 2.43 -39.34 -19.87
CA ASN A 602 3.10 -40.62 -19.86
C ASN A 602 4.46 -40.56 -20.58
N LEU A 603 4.53 -39.84 -21.71
CA LEU A 603 5.73 -39.73 -22.53
C LEU A 603 5.75 -38.43 -23.33
N ILE A 604 6.92 -37.79 -23.39
CA ILE A 604 7.26 -36.75 -24.37
C ILE A 604 8.54 -37.21 -25.08
N GLN A 605 8.47 -37.34 -26.40
CA GLN A 605 9.61 -37.55 -27.27
C GLN A 605 9.73 -36.37 -28.24
N LEU A 606 10.89 -35.74 -28.27
CA LEU A 606 11.21 -34.61 -29.13
C LEU A 606 12.55 -34.87 -29.84
N ASP A 607 12.52 -34.90 -31.16
CA ASP A 607 13.73 -34.93 -32.00
C ASP A 607 13.79 -33.67 -32.86
N VAL A 608 14.91 -32.96 -32.79
CA VAL A 608 15.21 -31.78 -33.61
C VAL A 608 16.49 -32.02 -34.38
N ASN A 609 16.44 -31.91 -35.71
CA ASN A 609 17.57 -32.17 -36.59
C ASN A 609 17.67 -31.13 -37.71
N GLY A 610 18.86 -30.56 -37.91
CA GLY A 610 19.16 -29.62 -39.01
C GLY A 610 19.63 -28.26 -38.50
N ASP A 611 19.80 -27.29 -39.41
CA ASP A 611 20.27 -25.94 -39.09
C ASP A 611 19.13 -24.92 -39.24
N LEU A 612 19.38 -23.62 -39.01
CA LEU A 612 18.35 -22.59 -39.18
C LEU A 612 17.75 -22.55 -40.59
N GLN A 613 18.49 -22.93 -41.63
CA GLN A 613 18.00 -22.88 -43.02
C GLN A 613 17.17 -24.11 -43.40
N SER A 614 17.38 -25.23 -42.73
CA SER A 614 16.67 -26.48 -42.95
C SER A 614 16.73 -27.35 -41.70
N HIS A 615 15.66 -27.35 -40.92
CA HIS A 615 15.47 -28.19 -39.75
C HIS A 615 14.18 -29.02 -39.85
N SER A 616 14.16 -30.10 -39.08
CA SER A 616 13.02 -30.99 -38.89
C SER A 616 12.77 -31.20 -37.40
N LEU A 617 11.50 -31.22 -37.02
CA LEU A 617 11.04 -31.44 -35.66
C LEU A 617 10.02 -32.58 -35.67
N LYS A 618 10.26 -33.58 -34.84
CA LYS A 618 9.30 -34.65 -34.52
C LYS A 618 8.94 -34.56 -33.05
N LEU A 619 7.65 -34.48 -32.77
CA LEU A 619 7.09 -34.47 -31.42
C LEU A 619 6.09 -35.62 -31.29
N ASN A 620 6.23 -36.40 -30.22
CA ASN A 620 5.26 -37.39 -29.81
C ASN A 620 4.99 -37.21 -28.31
N LEU A 621 3.77 -36.79 -27.98
CA LEU A 621 3.29 -36.60 -26.61
C LEU A 621 2.17 -37.61 -26.36
N ILE A 622 2.32 -38.41 -25.31
CA ILE A 622 1.33 -39.38 -24.87
C ILE A 622 0.88 -38.99 -23.47
N SER A 623 -0.42 -38.78 -23.28
CA SER A 623 -1.02 -38.49 -21.98
C SER A 623 -2.41 -39.11 -21.86
N ASP A 624 -2.95 -39.11 -20.65
CA ASP A 624 -4.30 -39.63 -20.41
C ASP A 624 -5.39 -38.69 -20.96
N THR A 625 -5.05 -37.41 -21.22
CA THR A 625 -6.01 -36.38 -21.63
C THR A 625 -5.95 -36.08 -23.12
N LEU A 626 -4.76 -36.06 -23.72
CA LEU A 626 -4.54 -35.75 -25.13
C LEU A 626 -3.20 -36.31 -25.61
N ASN A 627 -3.24 -37.10 -26.68
CA ASN A 627 -2.06 -37.50 -27.42
C ASN A 627 -1.84 -36.53 -28.58
N VAL A 628 -0.60 -36.11 -28.77
CA VAL A 628 -0.19 -35.20 -29.85
C VAL A 628 0.95 -35.84 -30.63
N SER A 629 0.79 -35.95 -31.94
CA SER A 629 1.88 -36.33 -32.85
C SER A 629 2.08 -35.23 -33.88
N ALA A 630 3.30 -34.70 -33.98
CA ALA A 630 3.64 -33.66 -34.94
C ALA A 630 4.95 -33.99 -35.65
N ASN A 631 4.96 -33.80 -36.97
CA ASN A 631 6.15 -33.89 -37.81
C ASN A 631 6.18 -32.67 -38.71
N SER A 632 7.18 -31.82 -38.50
CA SER A 632 7.34 -30.58 -39.24
C SER A 632 8.77 -30.44 -39.76
N GLN A 633 8.90 -29.72 -40.86
CA GLN A 633 10.16 -29.29 -41.42
C GLN A 633 10.07 -27.79 -41.69
N GLY A 634 11.18 -27.08 -41.61
CA GLY A 634 11.18 -25.66 -41.90
C GLY A 634 12.58 -25.09 -42.07
N GLY A 635 12.64 -23.80 -42.33
CA GLY A 635 13.88 -23.09 -42.57
C GLY A 635 13.67 -21.59 -42.60
N LEU A 636 14.55 -20.86 -41.93
CA LEU A 636 14.64 -19.41 -41.90
C LEU A 636 15.75 -18.96 -42.87
N THR A 637 15.35 -18.29 -43.95
CA THR A 637 16.24 -17.65 -44.92
C THR A 637 15.90 -16.17 -45.04
N GLN A 638 16.86 -15.27 -44.78
CA GLN A 638 16.68 -13.82 -44.98
C GLN A 638 15.40 -13.23 -44.33
N HIS A 639 15.14 -13.57 -43.06
CA HIS A 639 13.93 -13.20 -42.28
C HIS A 639 12.62 -13.87 -42.73
N GLN A 640 12.70 -14.82 -43.66
CA GLN A 640 11.54 -15.57 -44.14
C GLN A 640 11.62 -17.00 -43.62
N TYR A 641 10.69 -17.37 -42.74
CA TYR A 641 10.54 -18.72 -42.24
C TYR A 641 9.56 -19.49 -43.11
N LYS A 642 10.05 -20.49 -43.84
CA LYS A 642 9.21 -21.42 -44.60
C LYS A 642 9.11 -22.72 -43.83
N GLY A 643 7.91 -23.13 -43.49
CA GLY A 643 7.62 -24.36 -42.79
C GLY A 643 6.63 -25.24 -43.54
N GLN A 644 6.69 -26.53 -43.26
CA GLN A 644 5.73 -27.52 -43.71
C GLN A 644 5.44 -28.47 -42.54
N ILE A 645 4.18 -28.56 -42.14
CA ILE A 645 3.69 -29.53 -41.17
C ILE A 645 3.16 -30.73 -41.95
N ASN A 646 3.93 -31.81 -42.00
CA ASN A 646 3.58 -33.02 -42.74
C ASN A 646 2.47 -33.80 -42.02
N GLN A 647 2.57 -33.88 -40.70
CA GLN A 647 1.60 -34.56 -39.84
C GLN A 647 1.41 -33.75 -38.57
N LEU A 648 0.17 -33.52 -38.18
CA LEU A 648 -0.25 -32.98 -36.91
C LEU A 648 -1.56 -33.66 -36.57
N ALA A 649 -1.55 -34.46 -35.51
CA ALA A 649 -2.72 -35.20 -35.05
C ALA A 649 -2.90 -35.05 -33.54
N PHE A 650 -4.14 -34.80 -33.15
CA PHE A 650 -4.64 -34.68 -31.79
C PHE A 650 -5.60 -35.84 -31.53
N LYS A 651 -5.33 -36.65 -30.51
CA LYS A 651 -6.12 -37.85 -30.25
C LYS A 651 -6.35 -38.10 -28.75
N ASN A 652 -7.60 -38.26 -28.34
CA ASN A 652 -8.01 -38.84 -27.07
C ASN A 652 -9.30 -39.66 -27.28
N ASP A 653 -10.03 -39.99 -26.20
CA ASP A 653 -11.27 -40.76 -26.28
C ASP A 653 -12.41 -40.04 -27.01
N LYS A 654 -12.41 -38.71 -27.05
CA LYS A 654 -13.46 -37.87 -27.68
C LYS A 654 -13.01 -37.18 -28.97
N ILE A 655 -11.72 -36.87 -29.08
CA ILE A 655 -11.10 -36.07 -30.13
C ILE A 655 -10.23 -37.00 -30.96
N ASN A 656 -10.41 -36.96 -32.27
CA ASN A 656 -9.51 -37.60 -33.21
C ASN A 656 -9.46 -36.67 -34.41
N LEU A 657 -8.43 -35.84 -34.50
CA LEU A 657 -8.30 -34.79 -35.50
C LEU A 657 -6.89 -34.79 -36.07
N SER A 658 -6.76 -34.83 -37.39
CA SER A 658 -5.47 -34.77 -38.09
C SER A 658 -5.56 -33.96 -39.37
N ASN A 659 -4.45 -33.32 -39.77
CA ASN A 659 -4.35 -32.68 -41.08
C ASN A 659 -4.41 -33.74 -42.20
N GLN A 660 -5.18 -33.47 -43.26
CA GLN A 660 -5.34 -34.38 -44.41
C GLN A 660 -4.16 -34.30 -45.39
N GLN A 661 -3.59 -33.10 -45.53
CA GLN A 661 -2.43 -32.81 -46.38
C GLN A 661 -1.41 -31.99 -45.61
N ALA A 662 -0.18 -31.95 -46.12
CA ALA A 662 0.87 -31.13 -45.51
C ALA A 662 0.47 -29.65 -45.51
N ILE A 663 0.63 -28.98 -44.37
CA ILE A 663 0.31 -27.56 -44.20
C ILE A 663 1.59 -26.77 -44.44
N ASN A 664 1.70 -26.13 -45.60
CA ASN A 664 2.81 -25.21 -45.85
C ASN A 664 2.46 -23.85 -45.27
N PHE A 665 3.44 -23.22 -44.63
CA PHE A 665 3.32 -21.85 -44.16
C PHE A 665 4.62 -21.09 -44.39
N ASP A 666 4.48 -19.80 -44.61
CA ASP A 666 5.57 -18.86 -44.84
C ASP A 666 5.34 -17.67 -43.91
N TYR A 667 6.36 -17.27 -43.17
CA TYR A 667 6.29 -16.18 -42.23
C TYR A 667 7.45 -15.22 -42.46
N ASP A 668 7.12 -13.99 -42.85
CA ASP A 668 8.07 -12.88 -42.91
C ASP A 668 8.16 -12.23 -41.53
N VAL A 669 9.27 -12.46 -40.85
CA VAL A 669 9.56 -11.94 -39.51
C VAL A 669 9.64 -10.41 -39.51
N SER A 670 10.06 -9.80 -40.62
CA SER A 670 10.24 -8.34 -40.71
C SER A 670 8.93 -7.59 -40.91
N GLN A 671 7.98 -8.18 -41.66
CA GLN A 671 6.67 -7.59 -41.92
C GLN A 671 5.57 -8.13 -40.99
N ALA A 672 5.91 -9.06 -40.10
CA ALA A 672 4.94 -9.81 -39.29
C ALA A 672 3.79 -10.37 -40.15
N SER A 673 4.10 -10.84 -41.36
CA SER A 673 3.11 -11.35 -42.31
C SER A 673 3.25 -12.85 -42.48
N ALA A 674 2.15 -13.57 -42.37
CA ALA A 674 2.08 -15.01 -42.56
C ALA A 674 1.23 -15.33 -43.80
N THR A 675 1.68 -16.31 -44.58
CA THR A 675 0.82 -17.02 -45.54
C THR A 675 0.75 -18.48 -45.17
N VAL A 676 -0.45 -19.06 -45.16
CA VAL A 676 -0.68 -20.49 -44.91
C VAL A 676 -1.46 -21.04 -46.08
N ASP A 677 -0.98 -22.13 -46.68
CA ASP A 677 -1.65 -22.80 -47.78
C ASP A 677 -3.01 -23.36 -47.34
N GLN A 678 -3.90 -23.52 -48.32
CA GLN A 678 -5.17 -24.19 -48.09
C GLN A 678 -4.94 -25.60 -47.52
N HIS A 679 -5.60 -25.89 -46.40
CA HIS A 679 -5.46 -27.17 -45.72
C HIS A 679 -6.78 -27.61 -45.10
N CYS A 680 -6.97 -28.94 -45.09
CA CYS A 680 -8.16 -29.56 -44.52
C CYS A 680 -7.77 -30.43 -43.32
N TRP A 681 -8.66 -30.45 -42.34
CA TRP A 681 -8.58 -31.28 -41.15
C TRP A 681 -9.65 -32.36 -41.23
N LEU A 682 -9.30 -33.57 -40.81
CA LEU A 682 -10.16 -34.75 -40.82
C LEU A 682 -10.16 -35.41 -39.45
N GLY A 683 -11.34 -35.80 -38.99
CA GLY A 683 -11.55 -36.56 -37.77
C GLY A 683 -12.66 -37.59 -37.90
N THR A 684 -13.09 -38.18 -36.77
CA THR A 684 -14.14 -39.21 -36.77
C THR A 684 -15.47 -38.68 -37.32
N ASN A 685 -15.89 -37.48 -36.89
CA ASN A 685 -17.10 -36.77 -37.36
C ASN A 685 -16.83 -35.29 -37.70
N THR A 686 -15.56 -34.91 -37.85
CA THR A 686 -15.14 -33.53 -38.14
C THR A 686 -14.42 -33.45 -39.48
N SER A 687 -14.84 -32.52 -40.33
CA SER A 687 -14.17 -32.11 -41.55
C SER A 687 -14.34 -30.60 -41.72
N PHE A 688 -13.22 -29.88 -41.80
CA PHE A 688 -13.22 -28.47 -42.16
C PHE A 688 -11.96 -28.15 -42.96
N CYS A 689 -12.08 -27.16 -43.85
CA CYS A 689 -10.97 -26.66 -44.64
C CYS A 689 -10.80 -25.17 -44.37
N LEU A 690 -9.54 -24.77 -44.15
CA LEU A 690 -9.13 -23.39 -44.20
C LEU A 690 -8.62 -23.12 -45.61
N ASP A 691 -9.18 -22.12 -46.27
CA ASP A 691 -8.63 -21.61 -47.53
C ASP A 691 -7.28 -20.94 -47.27
N ALA A 692 -6.55 -20.65 -48.36
CA ALA A 692 -5.26 -19.97 -48.25
C ALA A 692 -5.41 -18.65 -47.48
N LEU A 693 -4.71 -18.58 -46.35
CA LEU A 693 -4.65 -17.43 -45.46
C LEU A 693 -3.44 -16.58 -45.86
N SER A 694 -3.65 -15.30 -46.06
CA SER A 694 -2.58 -14.30 -46.07
C SER A 694 -2.95 -13.25 -45.04
N ALA A 695 -2.09 -13.01 -44.05
CA ALA A 695 -2.39 -12.12 -42.94
C ALA A 695 -1.14 -11.35 -42.50
N SER A 696 -1.28 -10.03 -42.37
CA SER A 696 -0.38 -9.12 -41.68
C SER A 696 -1.17 -8.21 -40.74
N THR A 697 -0.48 -7.36 -39.99
CA THR A 697 -1.10 -6.33 -39.16
C THR A 697 -1.96 -5.34 -39.96
N GLU A 698 -1.65 -5.12 -41.25
CA GLU A 698 -2.37 -4.17 -42.10
C GLU A 698 -3.43 -4.82 -42.99
N GLN A 699 -3.23 -6.04 -43.47
CA GLN A 699 -4.16 -6.66 -44.42
C GLN A 699 -4.23 -8.16 -44.24
N GLY A 700 -5.37 -8.74 -44.58
CA GLY A 700 -5.48 -10.18 -44.65
C GLY A 700 -6.86 -10.70 -45.00
N ASN A 701 -6.91 -12.00 -45.25
CA ASN A 701 -8.11 -12.72 -45.60
C ASN A 701 -8.11 -14.08 -44.92
N ILE A 702 -9.18 -14.40 -44.21
CA ILE A 702 -9.43 -15.73 -43.68
C ILE A 702 -10.76 -16.21 -44.25
N ALA A 703 -10.78 -17.44 -44.75
CA ALA A 703 -11.98 -18.10 -45.23
C ALA A 703 -11.99 -19.55 -44.69
N LEU A 704 -13.01 -19.85 -43.91
CA LEU A 704 -13.22 -21.12 -43.23
C LEU A 704 -14.53 -21.72 -43.72
N ASN A 705 -14.48 -22.94 -44.22
CA ASN A 705 -15.67 -23.69 -44.64
C ASN A 705 -15.84 -24.91 -43.72
N LEU A 706 -16.94 -24.92 -42.97
CA LEU A 706 -17.34 -25.99 -42.05
C LEU A 706 -18.41 -26.86 -42.71
N THR A 707 -18.02 -28.03 -43.21
CA THR A 707 -18.98 -28.99 -43.78
C THR A 707 -19.64 -29.83 -42.70
N HIS A 708 -18.83 -30.30 -41.74
CA HIS A 708 -19.23 -31.09 -40.58
C HIS A 708 -18.25 -30.79 -39.43
N LEU A 709 -18.56 -29.91 -38.47
CA LEU A 709 -17.69 -29.69 -37.30
C LEU A 709 -18.31 -30.32 -36.06
N ASP A 710 -17.74 -31.44 -35.57
CA ASP A 710 -18.07 -31.97 -34.25
C ASP A 710 -17.56 -31.00 -33.18
N LEU A 711 -18.50 -30.42 -32.43
CA LEU A 711 -18.21 -29.42 -31.39
C LEU A 711 -17.40 -29.99 -30.22
N SER A 712 -17.27 -31.31 -30.10
CA SER A 712 -16.39 -31.95 -29.12
C SER A 712 -14.94 -31.46 -29.23
N VAL A 713 -14.50 -31.01 -30.42
CA VAL A 713 -13.17 -30.41 -30.63
C VAL A 713 -12.98 -29.10 -29.85
N LEU A 714 -14.05 -28.34 -29.59
CA LEU A 714 -13.99 -27.10 -28.80
C LEU A 714 -13.67 -27.33 -27.32
N SER A 715 -13.74 -28.58 -26.83
CA SER A 715 -13.25 -28.91 -25.48
C SER A 715 -11.75 -28.66 -25.27
N LEU A 716 -10.97 -28.48 -26.35
CA LEU A 716 -9.56 -28.05 -26.27
C LEU A 716 -9.40 -26.60 -25.79
N VAL A 717 -10.43 -25.76 -25.96
CA VAL A 717 -10.40 -24.32 -25.65
C VAL A 717 -11.45 -23.88 -24.62
N MET A 718 -12.39 -24.76 -24.25
CA MET A 718 -13.44 -24.51 -23.27
C MET A 718 -13.01 -24.95 -21.85
N PRO A 719 -13.58 -24.37 -20.78
CA PRO A 719 -13.40 -24.88 -19.42
C PRO A 719 -13.79 -26.36 -19.31
N LYS A 720 -13.08 -27.15 -18.49
CA LYS A 720 -13.38 -28.59 -18.30
C LYS A 720 -14.80 -28.87 -17.80
N THR A 721 -15.46 -27.87 -17.21
CA THR A 721 -16.85 -27.94 -16.72
C THR A 721 -17.89 -27.84 -17.83
N ILE A 722 -17.52 -27.42 -19.05
CA ILE A 722 -18.44 -27.28 -20.18
C ILE A 722 -17.96 -28.18 -21.32
N SER A 723 -18.77 -29.19 -21.66
CA SER A 723 -18.50 -30.10 -22.78
C SER A 723 -19.50 -29.86 -23.90
N PRO A 724 -19.15 -29.07 -24.92
CA PRO A 724 -19.99 -28.90 -26.10
C PRO A 724 -19.94 -30.17 -26.95
N HIS A 725 -21.10 -30.59 -27.46
CA HIS A 725 -21.21 -31.65 -28.44
C HIS A 725 -22.31 -31.33 -29.47
N GLY A 726 -22.32 -32.06 -30.57
CA GLY A 726 -23.18 -31.76 -31.72
C GLY A 726 -22.40 -31.29 -32.94
N GLU A 727 -23.12 -30.88 -33.98
CA GLU A 727 -22.54 -30.60 -35.28
C GLU A 727 -22.78 -29.14 -35.70
N LEU A 728 -21.74 -28.42 -36.09
CA LEU A 728 -21.84 -27.08 -36.66
C LEU A 728 -21.48 -27.09 -38.15
N LYS A 729 -22.30 -26.42 -38.98
CA LYS A 729 -22.07 -26.23 -40.42
C LYS A 729 -22.08 -24.75 -40.74
N GLY A 730 -21.37 -24.35 -41.79
CA GLY A 730 -21.39 -22.97 -42.22
C GLY A 730 -20.07 -22.49 -42.79
N HIS A 731 -19.95 -21.17 -42.87
CA HIS A 731 -18.71 -20.53 -43.30
C HIS A 731 -18.41 -19.29 -42.47
N PHE A 732 -17.14 -18.92 -42.46
CA PHE A 732 -16.67 -17.67 -41.90
C PHE A 732 -15.62 -17.08 -42.84
N ASN A 733 -15.94 -15.92 -43.42
CA ASN A 733 -15.06 -15.18 -44.29
C ASN A 733 -14.80 -13.81 -43.66
N ALA A 734 -13.54 -13.44 -43.44
CA ALA A 734 -13.17 -12.09 -43.01
C ALA A 734 -12.04 -11.54 -43.86
N LYS A 735 -12.12 -10.25 -44.20
CA LYS A 735 -11.14 -9.51 -44.99
C LYS A 735 -10.87 -8.14 -44.36
N TRP A 736 -9.61 -7.78 -44.23
CA TRP A 736 -9.17 -6.47 -43.78
C TRP A 736 -8.05 -5.92 -44.66
N GLN A 737 -7.94 -4.60 -44.77
CA GLN A 737 -6.90 -3.91 -45.53
C GLN A 737 -6.62 -2.53 -44.92
N GLN A 738 -5.35 -2.14 -44.86
CA GLN A 738 -4.88 -0.92 -44.18
C GLN A 738 -5.37 -0.79 -42.72
N GLY A 739 -5.47 -1.90 -42.00
CA GLY A 739 -5.95 -1.96 -40.63
C GLY A 739 -7.47 -1.78 -40.47
N LYS A 740 -8.23 -1.71 -41.58
CA LYS A 740 -9.68 -1.54 -41.59
C LYS A 740 -10.38 -2.82 -42.03
N LEU A 741 -11.51 -3.11 -41.39
CA LEU A 741 -12.35 -4.25 -41.75
C LEU A 741 -13.06 -3.98 -43.09
N LEU A 742 -12.83 -4.81 -44.11
CA LEU A 742 -13.51 -4.67 -45.41
C LEU A 742 -14.82 -5.47 -45.46
N ALA A 743 -14.80 -6.70 -44.94
CA ALA A 743 -15.95 -7.57 -44.92
C ALA A 743 -15.77 -8.68 -43.87
N ILE A 744 -16.82 -8.98 -43.11
CA ILE A 744 -17.09 -10.24 -42.44
C ILE A 744 -18.38 -10.76 -43.06
N ASP A 745 -18.37 -12.01 -43.47
CA ASP A 745 -19.55 -12.76 -43.90
C ASP A 745 -19.47 -14.13 -43.25
N SER A 746 -20.33 -14.37 -42.27
CA SER A 746 -20.41 -15.64 -41.58
C SER A 746 -21.84 -16.10 -41.48
N GLU A 747 -22.06 -17.38 -41.76
CA GLU A 747 -23.35 -18.03 -41.64
C GLU A 747 -23.15 -19.40 -41.04
N PHE A 748 -23.77 -19.67 -39.90
CA PHE A 748 -23.68 -20.93 -39.18
C PHE A 748 -25.05 -21.53 -38.93
N HIS A 749 -25.12 -22.84 -39.09
CA HIS A 749 -26.30 -23.65 -38.92
C HIS A 749 -26.00 -24.85 -38.04
N SER A 750 -26.93 -25.18 -37.15
CA SER A 750 -26.94 -26.46 -36.45
C SER A 750 -28.35 -26.88 -36.09
N ASN A 751 -28.52 -28.18 -35.85
CA ASN A 751 -29.73 -28.79 -35.34
C ASN A 751 -29.50 -29.81 -34.22
N THR A 752 -28.29 -29.83 -33.63
CA THR A 752 -27.86 -30.90 -32.71
C THR A 752 -26.90 -30.41 -31.62
N ILE A 753 -26.82 -29.11 -31.32
CA ILE A 753 -25.86 -28.62 -30.31
C ILE A 753 -26.38 -28.92 -28.92
N HIS A 754 -25.49 -29.37 -28.06
CA HIS A 754 -25.73 -29.56 -26.65
C HIS A 754 -24.53 -29.06 -25.86
N PHE A 755 -24.80 -28.43 -24.73
CA PHE A 755 -23.77 -28.03 -23.77
C PHE A 755 -23.98 -28.77 -22.46
N ASP A 756 -23.14 -29.77 -22.20
CA ASP A 756 -23.09 -30.40 -20.88
C ASP A 756 -22.32 -29.50 -19.92
N ILE A 757 -23.02 -28.95 -18.93
CA ILE A 757 -22.42 -28.16 -17.84
C ILE A 757 -22.35 -29.07 -16.61
N ASN A 758 -21.13 -29.29 -16.11
CA ASN A 758 -20.85 -30.15 -14.96
C ASN A 758 -19.90 -29.42 -14.00
N GLU A 759 -20.49 -28.58 -13.16
CA GLU A 759 -19.84 -27.80 -12.10
C GLU A 759 -20.49 -28.14 -10.75
N SER A 760 -19.83 -27.87 -9.62
CA SER A 760 -20.20 -28.40 -8.29
C SER A 760 -21.68 -28.26 -7.91
N PHE A 761 -22.35 -27.19 -8.36
CA PHE A 761 -23.77 -26.91 -8.08
C PHE A 761 -24.67 -26.87 -9.33
N ILE A 762 -24.08 -27.06 -10.51
CA ILE A 762 -24.74 -26.95 -11.82
C ILE A 762 -24.45 -28.22 -12.61
N LYS A 763 -25.47 -29.05 -12.79
CA LYS A 763 -25.36 -30.26 -13.62
C LYS A 763 -26.54 -30.33 -14.56
N THR A 764 -26.35 -29.80 -15.76
CA THR A 764 -27.43 -29.70 -16.74
C THR A 764 -26.90 -29.83 -18.16
N ASP A 765 -27.74 -30.37 -19.03
CA ASP A 765 -27.57 -30.28 -20.47
C ASP A 765 -28.38 -29.07 -20.98
N VAL A 766 -27.82 -28.33 -21.93
CA VAL A 766 -28.47 -27.20 -22.58
C VAL A 766 -28.55 -27.48 -24.08
N PRO A 767 -29.66 -28.05 -24.57
CA PRO A 767 -29.86 -28.32 -25.99
C PRO A 767 -30.18 -27.04 -26.76
N ILE A 768 -29.60 -26.91 -27.94
CA ILE A 768 -29.99 -25.95 -28.97
C ILE A 768 -30.43 -26.77 -30.19
N GLU A 769 -31.74 -26.99 -30.32
CA GLU A 769 -32.34 -27.83 -31.35
C GLU A 769 -32.26 -27.20 -32.74
N GLN A 770 -32.23 -25.86 -32.83
CA GLN A 770 -31.93 -25.14 -34.06
C GLN A 770 -31.07 -23.91 -33.74
N LEU A 771 -29.99 -23.75 -34.50
CA LEU A 771 -29.17 -22.56 -34.51
C LEU A 771 -29.09 -22.07 -35.95
N PHE A 772 -29.52 -20.83 -36.16
CA PHE A 772 -29.17 -20.01 -37.30
C PHE A 772 -28.49 -18.74 -36.79
N PHE A 773 -27.32 -18.46 -37.32
CA PHE A 773 -26.58 -17.24 -37.02
C PHE A 773 -25.96 -16.73 -38.29
N LYS A 774 -26.27 -15.49 -38.67
CA LYS A 774 -25.68 -14.81 -39.81
C LYS A 774 -25.20 -13.43 -39.38
N LEU A 775 -23.92 -13.16 -39.62
CA LEU A 775 -23.28 -11.88 -39.34
C LEU A 775 -22.64 -11.37 -40.61
N GLN A 776 -23.03 -10.16 -41.01
CA GLN A 776 -22.40 -9.41 -42.09
C GLN A 776 -21.87 -8.10 -41.52
N ALA A 777 -20.58 -7.83 -41.68
CA ALA A 777 -19.99 -6.59 -41.18
C ALA A 777 -18.97 -6.02 -42.16
N ASN A 778 -18.78 -4.71 -42.17
CA ASN A 778 -17.70 -4.02 -42.87
C ASN A 778 -17.26 -2.81 -42.05
N GLU A 779 -16.49 -1.88 -42.62
CA GLU A 779 -16.06 -0.67 -41.91
C GLU A 779 -17.24 0.24 -41.52
N GLU A 780 -18.33 0.21 -42.28
CA GLU A 780 -19.46 1.12 -42.13
C GLU A 780 -20.59 0.48 -41.33
N ALA A 781 -20.92 -0.80 -41.54
CA ALA A 781 -22.13 -1.38 -40.98
C ALA A 781 -21.94 -2.80 -40.42
N ILE A 782 -22.84 -3.19 -39.52
CA ILE A 782 -23.01 -4.55 -39.00
C ILE A 782 -24.48 -4.93 -39.16
N ALA A 783 -24.76 -6.11 -39.68
CA ALA A 783 -26.07 -6.74 -39.70
C ALA A 783 -25.95 -8.13 -39.07
N LEU A 784 -26.83 -8.44 -38.12
CA LEU A 784 -26.90 -9.69 -37.39
C LEU A 784 -28.31 -10.27 -37.47
N ASP A 785 -28.44 -11.43 -38.08
CA ASP A 785 -29.63 -12.27 -38.02
C ASP A 785 -29.36 -13.49 -37.13
N THR A 786 -30.25 -13.79 -36.20
CA THR A 786 -30.15 -15.01 -35.38
C THR A 786 -31.52 -15.62 -35.07
N ASP A 787 -31.59 -16.95 -35.15
CA ASP A 787 -32.74 -17.75 -34.72
C ASP A 787 -32.18 -18.94 -33.93
N ILE A 788 -32.43 -18.95 -32.63
CA ILE A 788 -31.97 -19.98 -31.70
C ILE A 788 -33.21 -20.61 -31.08
N GLN A 789 -33.44 -21.89 -31.34
CA GLN A 789 -34.49 -22.66 -30.68
C GLN A 789 -33.84 -23.58 -29.65
N SER A 790 -34.29 -23.43 -28.41
CA SER A 790 -33.84 -24.23 -27.28
C SER A 790 -35.04 -24.67 -26.45
N SER A 791 -35.19 -25.97 -26.17
CA SER A 791 -36.17 -26.43 -25.20
C SER A 791 -35.86 -25.93 -23.78
N VAL A 792 -34.61 -25.55 -23.48
CA VAL A 792 -34.21 -25.01 -22.17
C VAL A 792 -34.21 -23.48 -22.14
N LEU A 793 -33.72 -22.83 -23.21
CA LEU A 793 -33.56 -21.37 -23.27
C LEU A 793 -34.71 -20.63 -24.00
N GLY A 794 -35.71 -21.35 -24.51
CA GLY A 794 -36.78 -20.80 -25.34
C GLY A 794 -36.31 -20.47 -26.77
N ASN A 795 -37.13 -19.74 -27.51
CA ASN A 795 -36.82 -19.32 -28.87
C ASN A 795 -36.35 -17.87 -28.88
N ILE A 796 -35.10 -17.62 -29.30
CA ILE A 796 -34.51 -16.30 -29.42
C ILE A 796 -34.42 -15.95 -30.91
N ILE A 797 -35.12 -14.90 -31.31
CA ILE A 797 -35.11 -14.39 -32.68
C ILE A 797 -34.58 -12.95 -32.63
N GLY A 798 -33.52 -12.68 -33.38
CA GLY A 798 -32.89 -11.37 -33.43
C GLY A 798 -32.56 -10.91 -34.85
N ASP A 799 -32.83 -9.64 -35.10
CA ASP A 799 -32.46 -8.90 -36.31
C ASP A 799 -31.90 -7.56 -35.82
N ILE A 800 -30.60 -7.35 -35.95
CA ILE A 800 -29.91 -6.16 -35.45
C ILE A 800 -29.03 -5.57 -36.54
N ASP A 801 -29.28 -4.32 -36.87
CA ASP A 801 -28.50 -3.51 -37.79
C ASP A 801 -27.83 -2.34 -37.05
N ILE A 802 -26.55 -2.14 -37.33
CA ILE A 802 -25.81 -0.92 -37.05
C ILE A 802 -25.37 -0.34 -38.38
N SER A 803 -25.94 0.80 -38.76
CA SER A 803 -25.78 1.35 -40.12
C SER A 803 -24.52 2.20 -40.32
N GLU A 804 -23.87 2.63 -39.23
CA GLU A 804 -22.57 3.33 -39.22
C GLU A 804 -21.73 2.82 -38.02
N LEU A 805 -20.43 2.51 -38.17
CA LEU A 805 -19.56 2.13 -37.03
C LEU A 805 -18.71 3.28 -36.51
N THR A 806 -18.65 4.39 -37.25
CA THR A 806 -18.06 5.65 -36.83
C THR A 806 -19.12 6.60 -36.27
N GLY A 807 -18.69 7.56 -35.44
CA GLY A 807 -19.61 8.55 -34.87
C GLY A 807 -20.65 7.94 -33.92
N THR A 808 -21.93 8.20 -34.18
CA THR A 808 -23.04 7.89 -33.27
C THR A 808 -23.43 6.41 -33.24
N ARG A 809 -23.05 5.61 -34.24
CA ARG A 809 -23.42 4.19 -34.36
C ARG A 809 -24.92 3.91 -34.30
N PRO A 810 -25.70 4.36 -35.28
CA PRO A 810 -27.15 4.19 -35.25
C PRO A 810 -27.52 2.70 -35.23
N LEU A 811 -28.26 2.30 -34.21
CA LEU A 811 -28.71 0.94 -33.95
C LEU A 811 -30.20 0.84 -34.31
N THR A 812 -30.59 -0.17 -35.07
CA THR A 812 -31.98 -0.56 -35.31
C THR A 812 -32.12 -2.06 -35.21
N GLY A 813 -33.23 -2.57 -34.69
CA GLY A 813 -33.43 -4.02 -34.69
C GLY A 813 -34.65 -4.47 -33.91
N ARG A 814 -34.86 -5.78 -33.89
CA ARG A 814 -35.88 -6.46 -33.11
C ARG A 814 -35.27 -7.67 -32.42
N LEU A 815 -35.56 -7.82 -31.14
CA LEU A 815 -35.26 -9.00 -30.35
C LEU A 815 -36.56 -9.57 -29.79
N ALA A 816 -36.80 -10.85 -30.02
CA ALA A 816 -37.92 -11.57 -29.45
C ALA A 816 -37.42 -12.83 -28.73
N LEU A 817 -37.89 -13.00 -27.49
CA LEU A 817 -37.76 -14.24 -26.72
C LEU A 817 -39.16 -14.83 -26.57
N GLN A 818 -39.35 -16.07 -27.01
CA GLN A 818 -40.63 -16.75 -26.93
C GLN A 818 -40.51 -18.00 -26.06
N SER A 819 -41.42 -18.13 -25.11
CA SER A 819 -41.65 -19.32 -24.30
C SER A 819 -40.42 -19.84 -23.56
N LEU A 820 -39.62 -18.96 -22.95
CA LEU A 820 -38.60 -19.40 -21.99
C LEU A 820 -39.29 -19.88 -20.71
N SER A 821 -39.36 -21.19 -20.54
CA SER A 821 -39.91 -21.82 -19.33
C SER A 821 -38.85 -21.89 -18.24
N PHE A 822 -39.08 -21.20 -17.12
CA PHE A 822 -38.21 -21.26 -15.95
C PHE A 822 -38.15 -22.66 -15.33
N ALA A 823 -39.14 -23.52 -15.57
CA ALA A 823 -39.11 -24.93 -15.16
C ALA A 823 -37.94 -25.70 -15.78
N ASN A 824 -37.51 -25.30 -16.97
CA ASN A 824 -36.40 -25.93 -17.67
C ASN A 824 -35.03 -25.41 -17.18
N LEU A 825 -35.01 -24.32 -16.40
CA LEU A 825 -33.78 -23.72 -15.84
C LEU A 825 -33.39 -24.29 -14.47
N LYS A 826 -34.18 -25.23 -13.91
CA LYS A 826 -33.89 -25.82 -12.60
C LYS A 826 -32.52 -26.53 -12.55
N GLY A 827 -32.02 -27.04 -13.68
CA GLY A 827 -30.69 -27.66 -13.77
C GLY A 827 -29.51 -26.73 -13.45
N PHE A 828 -29.73 -25.41 -13.50
CA PHE A 828 -28.72 -24.39 -13.19
C PHE A 828 -28.56 -24.09 -11.70
N SER A 829 -29.39 -24.67 -10.82
CA SER A 829 -29.16 -24.60 -9.37
C SER A 829 -29.86 -25.73 -8.65
N GLN A 830 -29.09 -26.53 -7.91
CA GLN A 830 -29.64 -27.57 -7.02
C GLN A 830 -30.31 -27.00 -5.77
N GLN A 831 -30.19 -25.68 -5.52
CA GLN A 831 -30.71 -25.00 -4.34
C GLN A 831 -32.07 -24.31 -4.60
N ILE A 832 -32.79 -24.71 -5.66
CA ILE A 832 -34.12 -24.19 -5.99
C ILE A 832 -35.12 -25.35 -6.01
N ASP A 833 -36.09 -25.32 -5.10
CA ASP A 833 -37.06 -26.39 -4.93
C ASP A 833 -38.17 -26.33 -6.01
N LYS A 834 -38.72 -25.12 -6.23
CA LYS A 834 -39.76 -24.84 -7.24
C LYS A 834 -39.34 -23.61 -8.04
N LEU A 835 -39.38 -23.72 -9.36
CA LEU A 835 -39.13 -22.60 -10.28
C LEU A 835 -39.96 -22.86 -11.53
N ASN A 836 -41.07 -22.16 -11.66
CA ASN A 836 -41.94 -22.17 -12.83
C ASN A 836 -42.18 -20.74 -13.29
N GLY A 837 -42.67 -20.58 -14.51
CA GLY A 837 -43.01 -19.31 -15.12
C GLY A 837 -42.60 -19.31 -16.58
N GLU A 838 -43.29 -18.53 -17.39
CA GLU A 838 -42.98 -18.36 -18.81
C GLU A 838 -42.55 -16.91 -19.07
N LEU A 839 -41.30 -16.73 -19.48
CA LEU A 839 -40.75 -15.45 -19.88
C LEU A 839 -40.89 -15.26 -21.39
N ASN A 840 -41.55 -14.17 -21.78
CA ASN A 840 -41.69 -13.72 -23.15
C ASN A 840 -41.20 -12.28 -23.26
N ALA A 841 -40.46 -11.95 -24.32
CA ALA A 841 -40.02 -10.59 -24.61
C ALA A 841 -40.19 -10.27 -26.09
N ASN A 842 -40.61 -9.05 -26.39
CA ASN A 842 -40.70 -8.54 -27.75
C ASN A 842 -40.31 -7.06 -27.72
N VAL A 843 -39.06 -6.78 -28.08
CA VAL A 843 -38.48 -5.44 -28.02
C VAL A 843 -37.92 -5.03 -29.37
N THR A 844 -38.10 -3.76 -29.72
CA THR A 844 -37.45 -3.10 -30.84
C THR A 844 -36.37 -2.17 -30.30
N LEU A 845 -35.21 -2.22 -30.92
CA LEU A 845 -34.05 -1.39 -30.60
C LEU A 845 -33.97 -0.25 -31.62
N SER A 846 -33.73 0.96 -31.15
CA SER A 846 -33.44 2.15 -31.96
C SER A 846 -32.35 3.02 -31.31
N GLY A 847 -32.03 4.18 -31.89
CA GLY A 847 -31.07 5.12 -31.31
C GLY A 847 -29.64 4.77 -31.69
N THR A 848 -28.75 4.63 -30.70
CA THR A 848 -27.32 4.39 -30.91
C THR A 848 -26.85 3.15 -30.17
N ALA A 849 -25.78 2.50 -30.66
CA ALA A 849 -25.20 1.34 -29.98
C ALA A 849 -24.72 1.64 -28.54
N PHE A 850 -24.37 2.90 -28.23
CA PHE A 850 -23.94 3.33 -26.91
C PHE A 850 -25.06 3.87 -26.01
N SER A 851 -26.21 4.18 -26.58
CA SER A 851 -27.39 4.65 -25.87
C SER A 851 -28.62 4.11 -26.61
N PRO A 852 -28.89 2.79 -26.48
CA PRO A 852 -29.98 2.15 -27.17
C PRO A 852 -31.31 2.63 -26.60
N GLN A 853 -32.22 3.00 -27.50
CA GLN A 853 -33.62 3.20 -27.20
C GLN A 853 -34.32 1.85 -27.34
N ILE A 854 -35.04 1.44 -26.30
CA ILE A 854 -35.72 0.14 -26.25
C ILE A 854 -37.22 0.41 -26.17
N GLN A 855 -37.98 -0.11 -27.12
CA GLN A 855 -39.43 -0.05 -27.11
C GLN A 855 -40.00 -1.47 -27.12
N GLY A 856 -40.98 -1.77 -26.28
CA GLY A 856 -41.64 -3.07 -26.28
C GLY A 856 -41.96 -3.55 -24.88
N GLU A 857 -42.15 -4.86 -24.73
CA GLU A 857 -42.52 -5.44 -23.43
C GLU A 857 -41.77 -6.75 -23.15
N LEU A 858 -41.53 -6.98 -21.87
CA LEU A 858 -41.09 -8.25 -21.30
C LEU A 858 -42.15 -8.66 -20.28
N THR A 859 -42.64 -9.89 -20.39
CA THR A 859 -43.70 -10.44 -19.54
C THR A 859 -43.25 -11.79 -18.99
N LEU A 860 -43.42 -11.97 -17.69
CA LEU A 860 -43.22 -13.21 -16.97
C LEU A 860 -44.56 -13.60 -16.37
N SER A 861 -45.16 -14.67 -16.86
CA SER A 861 -46.46 -15.16 -16.39
C SER A 861 -46.32 -16.45 -15.60
N ASP A 862 -47.28 -16.73 -14.72
CA ASP A 862 -47.34 -17.98 -13.94
C ASP A 862 -46.06 -18.30 -13.13
N LEU A 863 -45.38 -17.25 -12.62
CA LEU A 863 -44.21 -17.40 -11.77
C LEU A 863 -44.56 -18.16 -10.49
N ALA A 864 -43.89 -19.27 -10.25
CA ALA A 864 -43.90 -19.95 -8.96
C ALA A 864 -42.48 -20.24 -8.53
N PHE A 865 -42.10 -19.78 -7.34
CA PHE A 865 -40.72 -19.79 -6.87
C PHE A 865 -40.63 -20.18 -5.39
N LEU A 866 -39.78 -21.17 -5.09
CA LEU A 866 -39.43 -21.62 -3.75
C LEU A 866 -37.96 -22.01 -3.75
N ALA A 867 -37.19 -21.41 -2.84
CA ALA A 867 -35.80 -21.80 -2.61
C ALA A 867 -35.45 -21.71 -1.12
N PRO A 868 -34.61 -22.61 -0.57
CA PRO A 868 -34.30 -22.63 0.87
C PRO A 868 -33.51 -21.41 1.37
N TRP A 869 -32.83 -20.67 0.49
CA TRP A 869 -31.97 -19.54 0.84
C TRP A 869 -32.69 -18.19 0.90
N THR A 870 -33.98 -18.13 0.54
CA THR A 870 -34.79 -16.91 0.56
C THR A 870 -36.08 -17.14 1.33
N PRO A 871 -36.53 -16.16 2.14
CA PRO A 871 -37.79 -16.30 2.87
C PRO A 871 -39.03 -16.12 1.98
N LEU A 872 -38.83 -15.81 0.69
CA LEU A 872 -39.90 -15.58 -0.27
C LEU A 872 -40.43 -16.90 -0.82
N PHE A 873 -41.75 -17.04 -0.75
CA PHE A 873 -42.47 -18.12 -1.41
C PHE A 873 -43.55 -17.54 -2.32
N ILE A 874 -43.42 -17.76 -3.62
CA ILE A 874 -44.35 -17.27 -4.63
C ILE A 874 -45.08 -18.48 -5.19
N GLU A 875 -46.40 -18.55 -5.02
CA GLU A 875 -47.22 -19.62 -5.59
C GLU A 875 -47.70 -19.27 -6.99
N GLN A 876 -48.00 -17.99 -7.22
CA GLN A 876 -48.40 -17.45 -8.52
C GLN A 876 -47.91 -16.01 -8.63
N GLY A 877 -47.42 -15.61 -9.80
CA GLY A 877 -47.03 -14.22 -10.02
C GLY A 877 -46.95 -13.87 -11.51
N ASP A 878 -47.33 -12.64 -11.81
CA ASP A 878 -47.20 -12.05 -13.13
C ASP A 878 -46.39 -10.76 -13.01
N LEU A 879 -45.34 -10.62 -13.84
CA LEU A 879 -44.54 -9.40 -13.95
C LEU A 879 -44.51 -8.94 -15.40
N SER A 880 -44.58 -7.63 -15.61
CA SER A 880 -44.46 -6.99 -16.90
C SER A 880 -43.58 -5.75 -16.80
N ILE A 881 -42.60 -5.67 -17.69
CA ILE A 881 -41.75 -4.50 -17.90
C ILE A 881 -42.08 -3.95 -19.27
N ALA A 882 -42.63 -2.75 -19.33
CA ALA A 882 -42.84 -2.03 -20.58
C ALA A 882 -41.69 -1.04 -20.79
N PHE A 883 -40.95 -1.21 -21.88
CA PHE A 883 -39.85 -0.35 -22.28
C PHE A 883 -40.36 0.77 -23.19
N ASN A 884 -39.90 1.99 -22.92
CA ASN A 884 -40.22 3.19 -23.68
C ASN A 884 -38.95 4.05 -23.80
N ASP A 885 -38.23 3.90 -24.91
CA ASP A 885 -36.92 4.49 -25.20
C ASP A 885 -35.87 4.21 -24.10
N HIS A 886 -35.51 5.24 -23.32
CA HIS A 886 -34.54 5.17 -22.22
C HIS A 886 -35.21 4.99 -20.85
N SER A 887 -36.48 4.60 -20.84
CA SER A 887 -37.25 4.38 -19.62
C SER A 887 -37.96 3.03 -19.65
N ALA A 888 -38.25 2.49 -18.47
CA ALA A 888 -39.06 1.29 -18.34
C ALA A 888 -40.01 1.40 -17.16
N THR A 889 -41.23 0.89 -17.31
CA THR A 889 -42.21 0.78 -16.23
C THR A 889 -42.39 -0.69 -15.86
N LEU A 890 -42.08 -1.04 -14.62
CA LEU A 890 -42.34 -2.36 -14.02
C LEU A 890 -43.72 -2.37 -13.38
N THR A 891 -44.51 -3.40 -13.68
CA THR A 891 -45.73 -3.75 -12.94
C THR A 891 -45.69 -5.23 -12.62
N GLY A 892 -46.03 -5.59 -11.38
CA GLY A 892 -46.05 -6.99 -10.96
C GLY A 892 -47.11 -7.27 -9.92
N LYS A 893 -47.65 -8.47 -9.94
CA LYS A 893 -48.54 -9.01 -8.90
C LYS A 893 -48.06 -10.39 -8.52
N LEU A 894 -47.77 -10.60 -7.25
CA LEU A 894 -47.33 -11.87 -6.68
C LEU A 894 -48.35 -12.31 -5.64
N ALA A 895 -48.57 -13.62 -5.52
CA ALA A 895 -49.41 -14.24 -4.53
C ALA A 895 -48.67 -15.41 -3.87
N ASP A 896 -48.84 -15.54 -2.56
CA ASP A 896 -48.36 -16.69 -1.79
C ASP A 896 -49.41 -17.83 -1.79
N ASN A 897 -49.15 -18.92 -1.05
CA ASN A 897 -50.11 -20.01 -0.89
C ASN A 897 -51.31 -19.71 0.03
N ASN A 898 -51.34 -18.57 0.72
CA ASN A 898 -52.41 -18.18 1.66
C ASN A 898 -53.26 -17.02 1.14
N GLN A 899 -53.22 -16.76 -0.18
CA GLN A 899 -53.94 -15.66 -0.83
C GLN A 899 -53.44 -14.25 -0.42
N GLY A 900 -52.30 -14.15 0.24
CA GLY A 900 -51.61 -12.89 0.47
C GLY A 900 -51.05 -12.37 -0.86
N THR A 901 -51.08 -11.04 -1.06
CA THR A 901 -50.70 -10.42 -2.34
C THR A 901 -49.62 -9.37 -2.18
N LEU A 902 -48.74 -9.26 -3.17
CA LEU A 902 -47.78 -8.17 -3.34
C LEU A 902 -47.96 -7.56 -4.73
N ALA A 903 -48.12 -6.25 -4.78
CA ALA A 903 -48.09 -5.45 -5.98
C ALA A 903 -46.77 -4.68 -6.06
N LEU A 904 -46.07 -4.84 -7.18
CA LEU A 904 -44.82 -4.16 -7.51
C LEU A 904 -45.12 -3.12 -8.60
N GLN A 905 -44.69 -1.89 -8.40
CA GLN A 905 -44.76 -0.84 -9.42
C GLN A 905 -43.43 -0.11 -9.42
N GLY A 906 -42.84 0.18 -10.58
CA GLY A 906 -41.61 0.95 -10.61
C GLY A 906 -41.36 1.61 -11.94
N ASN A 907 -40.55 2.65 -11.94
CA ASN A 907 -40.09 3.37 -13.11
C ASN A 907 -38.58 3.43 -13.07
N ALA A 908 -37.92 3.03 -14.16
CA ALA A 908 -36.50 3.16 -14.36
C ALA A 908 -36.24 4.15 -15.52
N ASP A 909 -35.19 4.96 -15.39
CA ASP A 909 -34.71 5.87 -16.42
C ASP A 909 -33.18 5.72 -16.49
N TRP A 910 -32.65 5.48 -17.68
CA TRP A 910 -31.20 5.38 -17.94
C TRP A 910 -30.76 6.34 -19.06
N GLN A 911 -31.48 7.45 -19.27
CA GLN A 911 -31.10 8.45 -20.26
C GLN A 911 -29.77 9.14 -19.88
N ASN A 912 -29.50 9.28 -18.58
CA ASN A 912 -28.23 9.75 -18.01
C ASN A 912 -27.62 8.67 -17.10
N GLU A 913 -27.37 8.97 -15.83
CA GLU A 913 -27.07 7.94 -14.84
C GLU A 913 -28.34 7.12 -14.53
N PRO A 914 -28.25 5.79 -14.38
CA PRO A 914 -29.40 4.95 -14.08
C PRO A 914 -30.09 5.37 -12.78
N ALA A 915 -31.37 5.71 -12.88
CA ALA A 915 -32.25 6.00 -11.76
C ALA A 915 -33.45 5.04 -11.75
N LEU A 916 -33.90 4.66 -10.56
CA LEU A 916 -35.03 3.76 -10.35
C LEU A 916 -35.86 4.23 -9.16
N ASN A 917 -37.17 4.36 -9.36
CA ASN A 917 -38.14 4.46 -8.27
C ASN A 917 -39.02 3.21 -8.30
N ALA A 918 -39.18 2.53 -7.17
CA ALA A 918 -40.06 1.38 -7.04
C ALA A 918 -40.93 1.47 -5.79
N GLN A 919 -42.15 0.99 -5.89
CA GLN A 919 -43.15 0.92 -4.84
C GLN A 919 -43.60 -0.54 -4.69
N ILE A 920 -43.56 -1.03 -3.46
CA ILE A 920 -43.97 -2.38 -3.07
C ILE A 920 -45.12 -2.24 -2.08
N ASN A 921 -46.31 -2.65 -2.52
CA ASN A 921 -47.52 -2.63 -1.69
C ASN A 921 -48.03 -4.05 -1.52
N GLY A 922 -48.28 -4.51 -0.29
CA GLY A 922 -48.82 -5.84 -0.06
C GLY A 922 -49.98 -5.88 0.92
N ASP A 923 -50.74 -6.97 0.82
CA ASP A 923 -51.78 -7.33 1.77
C ASP A 923 -51.54 -8.76 2.23
N SER A 924 -51.17 -8.91 3.50
CA SER A 924 -51.06 -10.19 4.21
C SER A 924 -50.16 -11.23 3.52
N PHE A 925 -49.12 -10.81 2.81
CA PHE A 925 -48.20 -11.68 2.09
C PHE A 925 -47.23 -12.40 3.05
N LYS A 926 -47.19 -13.72 2.99
CA LYS A 926 -46.40 -14.55 3.88
C LYS A 926 -44.96 -14.70 3.42
N ILE A 927 -44.04 -14.41 4.32
CA ILE A 927 -42.63 -14.78 4.23
C ILE A 927 -42.30 -15.84 5.28
N ALA A 928 -41.44 -16.80 4.95
CA ALA A 928 -41.05 -17.89 5.85
C ALA A 928 -39.52 -18.00 5.91
N LEU A 929 -38.93 -17.60 7.04
CA LEU A 929 -37.48 -17.65 7.28
C LEU A 929 -37.02 -19.08 7.58
N GLU A 930 -37.85 -19.84 8.29
CA GLU A 930 -37.66 -21.25 8.61
C GLU A 930 -39.03 -21.96 8.63
N PRO A 931 -39.11 -23.31 8.58
CA PRO A 931 -40.38 -24.03 8.62
C PRO A 931 -41.33 -23.63 9.77
N ASN A 932 -40.76 -23.16 10.89
CA ASN A 932 -41.49 -22.72 12.08
C ASN A 932 -41.35 -21.22 12.40
N VAL A 933 -40.71 -20.44 11.51
CA VAL A 933 -40.54 -18.99 11.64
C VAL A 933 -41.08 -18.30 10.39
N TRP A 934 -42.27 -17.70 10.48
CA TRP A 934 -42.92 -17.05 9.35
C TRP A 934 -43.75 -15.83 9.79
N PHE A 935 -43.95 -14.90 8.86
CA PHE A 935 -44.71 -13.66 9.08
C PHE A 935 -45.58 -13.36 7.88
N ALA A 936 -46.83 -12.94 8.11
CA ALA A 936 -47.71 -12.35 7.10
C ALA A 936 -47.57 -10.83 7.16
N LEU A 937 -47.13 -10.22 6.07
CA LEU A 937 -46.73 -8.82 5.97
C LEU A 937 -47.62 -8.05 5.01
N SER A 938 -47.98 -6.84 5.39
CA SER A 938 -48.59 -5.83 4.51
C SER A 938 -47.62 -4.65 4.39
N PRO A 939 -46.62 -4.73 3.48
CA PRO A 939 -45.66 -3.66 3.24
C PRO A 939 -46.25 -2.51 2.42
N ASP A 940 -45.76 -1.30 2.68
CA ASP A 940 -45.87 -0.09 1.87
C ASP A 940 -44.47 0.52 1.84
N ILE A 941 -43.66 0.10 0.87
CA ILE A 941 -42.22 0.39 0.77
C ILE A 941 -41.92 1.12 -0.54
N SER A 942 -41.23 2.24 -0.45
CA SER A 942 -40.63 2.96 -1.56
C SER A 942 -39.12 2.73 -1.61
N ILE A 943 -38.59 2.45 -2.79
CA ILE A 943 -37.17 2.30 -3.06
C ILE A 943 -36.78 3.34 -4.11
N ASP A 944 -35.88 4.24 -3.77
CA ASP A 944 -35.32 5.25 -4.66
C ASP A 944 -33.84 4.98 -4.87
N TYR A 945 -33.42 4.75 -6.12
CA TYR A 945 -32.02 4.55 -6.49
C TYR A 945 -31.59 5.65 -7.47
N ALA A 946 -30.55 6.39 -7.11
CA ALA A 946 -29.92 7.42 -7.93
C ALA A 946 -28.47 7.63 -7.47
N ASP A 947 -27.57 8.09 -8.34
CA ASP A 947 -26.17 8.41 -8.00
C ASP A 947 -25.42 7.26 -7.29
N GLN A 948 -25.70 6.00 -7.68
CA GLN A 948 -25.14 4.78 -7.06
C GLN A 948 -25.53 4.57 -5.59
N PHE A 949 -26.62 5.19 -5.14
CA PHE A 949 -27.14 5.09 -3.78
C PHE A 949 -28.60 4.64 -3.78
N ALA A 950 -28.93 3.62 -2.99
CA ALA A 950 -30.30 3.12 -2.83
C ALA A 950 -30.90 3.55 -1.48
N ASP A 951 -32.06 4.20 -1.49
CA ASP A 951 -32.79 4.65 -0.32
C ASP A 951 -34.10 3.87 -0.17
N VAL A 952 -34.19 3.04 0.87
CA VAL A 952 -35.32 2.16 1.14
C VAL A 952 -36.12 2.70 2.31
N LYS A 953 -37.34 3.18 2.05
CA LYS A 953 -38.21 3.79 3.06
C LYS A 953 -39.59 3.16 3.07
N GLY A 954 -40.27 3.17 4.21
CA GLY A 954 -41.66 2.73 4.24
C GLY A 954 -42.15 2.18 5.57
N LYS A 955 -43.32 1.55 5.50
CA LYS A 955 -43.97 0.91 6.64
C LYS A 955 -44.25 -0.55 6.32
N VAL A 956 -44.08 -1.43 7.29
CA VAL A 956 -44.43 -2.84 7.15
C VAL A 956 -45.30 -3.24 8.31
N HIS A 957 -46.55 -3.63 8.02
CA HIS A 957 -47.46 -4.15 9.02
C HIS A 957 -47.37 -5.67 9.07
N VAL A 958 -46.97 -6.22 10.22
CA VAL A 958 -46.97 -7.67 10.50
C VAL A 958 -48.34 -8.04 11.06
N VAL A 959 -49.22 -8.59 10.22
CA VAL A 959 -50.64 -8.84 10.56
C VAL A 959 -50.87 -10.22 11.19
N ASP A 960 -49.97 -11.17 10.95
CA ASP A 960 -49.94 -12.49 11.58
C ASP A 960 -48.51 -13.03 11.54
N GLY A 961 -48.19 -13.99 12.40
CA GLY A 961 -46.85 -14.56 12.42
C GLY A 961 -46.64 -15.60 13.49
N ARG A 962 -45.63 -16.43 13.28
CA ARG A 962 -45.21 -17.45 14.24
C ARG A 962 -43.70 -17.51 14.28
N VAL A 963 -43.14 -17.46 15.49
CA VAL A 963 -41.71 -17.67 15.76
C VAL A 963 -41.58 -18.86 16.69
N LYS A 964 -41.15 -20.00 16.16
CA LYS A 964 -40.91 -21.22 16.95
C LYS A 964 -39.56 -21.84 16.62
N VAL A 965 -38.62 -21.72 17.55
CA VAL A 965 -37.25 -22.29 17.45
C VAL A 965 -37.15 -23.45 18.43
N LYS A 966 -36.91 -24.68 17.92
CA LYS A 966 -36.95 -25.93 18.71
C LYS A 966 -35.62 -26.23 19.45
N GLU A 967 -34.46 -26.01 18.83
CA GLU A 967 -33.10 -26.22 19.41
C GLU A 967 -32.10 -25.25 18.76
N LEU A 968 -31.02 -24.87 19.46
CA LEU A 968 -29.87 -24.19 18.85
C LEU A 968 -29.07 -25.23 18.02
N PRO A 969 -28.55 -24.90 16.81
CA PRO A 969 -27.74 -25.83 16.03
C PRO A 969 -26.52 -26.35 16.83
N GLU A 970 -26.10 -27.60 16.60
CA GLU A 970 -24.86 -28.12 17.17
C GLU A 970 -23.68 -27.25 16.68
N GLY A 971 -23.10 -26.45 17.60
CA GLY A 971 -22.03 -25.50 17.30
C GLY A 971 -22.28 -24.05 17.70
N ALA A 972 -23.44 -23.70 18.26
CA ALA A 972 -23.72 -22.35 18.76
C ALA A 972 -23.00 -22.05 20.08
N VAL A 973 -21.67 -21.93 20.03
CA VAL A 973 -20.88 -21.22 21.04
C VAL A 973 -20.56 -19.88 20.41
N SER A 974 -21.07 -18.79 20.97
CA SER A 974 -20.59 -17.45 20.59
C SER A 974 -19.13 -17.38 21.05
N VAL A 975 -18.24 -17.23 20.08
CA VAL A 975 -16.88 -16.77 20.34
C VAL A 975 -16.95 -15.28 20.70
N SER A 976 -16.05 -14.85 21.57
CA SER A 976 -15.93 -13.45 21.99
C SER A 976 -15.24 -12.63 20.89
N ASP A 977 -15.57 -11.33 20.77
CA ASP A 977 -15.03 -10.44 19.71
C ASP A 977 -13.50 -10.25 19.78
N ASP A 978 -12.86 -10.71 20.86
CA ASP A 978 -11.42 -10.67 21.11
C ASP A 978 -10.68 -11.99 20.77
N GLU A 979 -11.38 -13.03 20.32
CA GLU A 979 -10.78 -14.31 19.97
C GLU A 979 -10.39 -14.36 18.48
N LEU A 980 -9.08 -14.41 18.21
CA LEU A 980 -8.54 -14.44 16.85
C LEU A 980 -8.28 -15.89 16.43
N ILE A 981 -9.19 -16.48 15.64
CA ILE A 981 -9.05 -17.84 15.12
C ILE A 981 -7.99 -17.85 14.02
N VAL A 982 -6.85 -18.48 14.30
CA VAL A 982 -5.81 -18.78 13.30
C VAL A 982 -6.34 -19.94 12.44
N ASP A 983 -6.36 -19.76 11.12
CA ASP A 983 -6.81 -20.70 10.07
C ASP A 983 -8.31 -20.78 9.73
N ALA A 984 -9.17 -19.89 10.23
CA ALA A 984 -10.50 -19.71 9.62
C ALA A 984 -10.34 -18.95 8.29
N PRO A 985 -10.91 -19.42 7.15
CA PRO A 985 -10.93 -18.62 5.94
C PRO A 985 -11.66 -17.31 6.28
N LYS A 986 -10.94 -16.19 6.25
CA LYS A 986 -11.53 -14.86 6.41
C LYS A 986 -12.63 -14.74 5.36
N GLN A 987 -13.88 -14.93 5.77
CA GLN A 987 -15.02 -14.51 4.97
C GLN A 987 -14.93 -12.99 4.91
N GLN A 988 -14.22 -12.49 3.91
CA GLN A 988 -14.26 -11.08 3.56
C GLN A 988 -15.74 -10.77 3.35
N LYS A 989 -16.32 -9.94 4.23
CA LYS A 989 -17.61 -9.30 3.98
C LYS A 989 -17.43 -8.54 2.67
N LYS A 990 -17.81 -9.16 1.56
CA LYS A 990 -17.88 -8.49 0.27
C LYS A 990 -18.88 -7.37 0.46
N SER A 991 -18.42 -6.13 0.32
CA SER A 991 -19.29 -4.96 0.34
C SER A 991 -20.41 -5.19 -0.67
N ALA A 992 -21.64 -4.84 -0.30
CA ALA A 992 -22.72 -4.78 -1.27
C ALA A 992 -22.25 -3.91 -2.46
N PRO A 993 -22.56 -4.29 -3.70
CA PRO A 993 -22.10 -3.56 -4.88
C PRO A 993 -22.67 -2.13 -5.00
N VAL A 994 -23.58 -1.73 -4.10
CA VAL A 994 -24.28 -0.45 -4.07
C VAL A 994 -24.37 0.04 -2.62
N ALA A 995 -24.12 1.32 -2.38
CA ALA A 995 -24.34 1.96 -1.07
C ALA A 995 -25.85 2.15 -0.83
N TYR A 996 -26.35 1.87 0.37
CA TYR A 996 -27.79 1.94 0.62
C TYR A 996 -28.14 2.50 2.00
N SER A 997 -29.36 3.01 2.15
CA SER A 997 -29.96 3.35 3.44
C SER A 997 -31.31 2.68 3.61
N VAL A 998 -31.67 2.44 4.86
CA VAL A 998 -32.92 1.80 5.29
C VAL A 998 -33.59 2.72 6.31
N ASP A 999 -34.87 3.04 6.13
CA ASP A 999 -35.73 3.73 7.10
C ASP A 999 -37.13 3.06 7.08
N LEU A 1000 -37.25 1.96 7.83
CA LEU A 1000 -38.45 1.11 7.84
C LEU A 1000 -39.13 1.11 9.20
N ALA A 1001 -40.40 1.51 9.24
CA ALA A 1001 -41.24 1.38 10.43
C ALA A 1001 -42.02 0.06 10.40
N ILE A 1002 -41.72 -0.84 11.32
CA ILE A 1002 -42.37 -2.15 11.44
C ILE A 1002 -43.44 -2.07 12.54
N LEU A 1003 -44.69 -2.35 12.19
CA LEU A 1003 -45.82 -2.40 13.12
C LEU A 1003 -46.25 -3.86 13.29
N ILE A 1004 -46.20 -4.38 14.52
CA ILE A 1004 -46.51 -5.77 14.85
C ILE A 1004 -47.87 -5.85 15.53
N ASP A 1005 -48.81 -6.59 14.93
CA ASP A 1005 -50.17 -6.78 15.46
C ASP A 1005 -50.26 -7.97 16.44
N ASP A 1006 -51.37 -8.07 17.18
CA ASP A 1006 -51.54 -8.99 18.32
C ASP A 1006 -51.69 -10.49 17.97
N LYS A 1007 -51.67 -10.83 16.68
CA LYS A 1007 -51.76 -12.22 16.20
C LYS A 1007 -50.40 -12.91 16.08
N VAL A 1008 -49.30 -12.16 16.14
CA VAL A 1008 -47.94 -12.71 16.07
C VAL A 1008 -47.64 -13.48 17.37
N ARG A 1009 -47.23 -14.74 17.25
CA ARG A 1009 -46.95 -15.62 18.41
C ARG A 1009 -45.50 -16.08 18.43
N ILE A 1010 -44.90 -16.07 19.61
CA ILE A 1010 -43.61 -16.70 19.88
C ILE A 1010 -43.81 -17.95 20.75
N ASP A 1011 -43.11 -19.05 20.41
CA ASP A 1011 -43.06 -20.32 21.16
C ASP A 1011 -41.62 -20.85 21.07
N SER A 1012 -40.73 -20.37 21.94
CA SER A 1012 -39.30 -20.63 21.85
C SER A 1012 -38.62 -20.57 23.22
N PHE A 1013 -37.70 -21.50 23.49
CA PHE A 1013 -36.90 -21.56 24.73
C PHE A 1013 -37.73 -21.44 26.02
N GLY A 1014 -38.91 -22.07 26.05
CA GLY A 1014 -39.83 -22.02 27.20
C GLY A 1014 -40.76 -20.81 27.23
N LEU A 1015 -40.54 -19.78 26.41
CA LEU A 1015 -41.42 -18.62 26.27
C LEU A 1015 -42.55 -18.91 25.27
N ARG A 1016 -43.80 -18.69 25.70
CA ARG A 1016 -44.97 -18.62 24.82
C ARG A 1016 -45.69 -17.31 25.05
N SER A 1017 -45.81 -16.47 24.03
CA SER A 1017 -46.44 -15.16 24.15
C SER A 1017 -47.00 -14.69 22.81
N LYS A 1018 -47.97 -13.78 22.84
CA LYS A 1018 -48.25 -12.91 21.70
C LYS A 1018 -47.25 -11.75 21.71
N LEU A 1019 -46.90 -11.25 20.53
CA LEU A 1019 -46.04 -10.09 20.33
C LEU A 1019 -46.89 -8.94 19.80
N LYS A 1020 -46.63 -7.71 20.28
CA LYS A 1020 -47.23 -6.49 19.74
C LYS A 1020 -46.26 -5.33 19.90
N GLY A 1021 -46.11 -4.47 18.91
CA GLY A 1021 -45.17 -3.36 19.05
C GLY A 1021 -44.96 -2.56 17.78
N ASP A 1022 -44.10 -1.55 17.89
CA ASP A 1022 -43.67 -0.70 16.79
C ASP A 1022 -42.16 -0.46 16.91
N VAL A 1023 -41.43 -0.73 15.82
CA VAL A 1023 -39.97 -0.63 15.77
C VAL A 1023 -39.55 0.05 14.47
N LEU A 1024 -38.78 1.13 14.61
CA LEU A 1024 -38.15 1.85 13.51
C LEU A 1024 -36.73 1.36 13.31
N PHE A 1025 -36.44 0.80 12.13
CA PHE A 1025 -35.12 0.35 11.72
C PHE A 1025 -34.46 1.39 10.82
N LYS A 1026 -33.23 1.78 11.17
CA LYS A 1026 -32.44 2.76 10.43
C LYS A 1026 -31.04 2.26 10.12
N GLN A 1027 -30.58 2.51 8.90
CA GLN A 1027 -29.20 2.27 8.47
C GLN A 1027 -28.82 3.29 7.41
N VAL A 1028 -27.59 3.77 7.44
CA VAL A 1028 -27.02 4.63 6.39
C VAL A 1028 -25.68 4.05 5.95
N ASP A 1029 -25.58 3.65 4.69
CA ASP A 1029 -24.37 3.05 4.10
C ASP A 1029 -23.90 1.82 4.90
N ASN A 1030 -22.60 1.70 5.18
CA ASN A 1030 -22.02 0.61 5.96
C ASN A 1030 -22.14 0.80 7.49
N SER A 1031 -23.00 1.71 7.97
CA SER A 1031 -23.27 1.80 9.42
C SER A 1031 -24.05 0.57 9.92
N PRO A 1032 -23.91 0.19 11.20
CA PRO A 1032 -24.72 -0.86 11.78
C PRO A 1032 -26.21 -0.52 11.73
N LEU A 1033 -27.06 -1.51 11.47
CA LEU A 1033 -28.51 -1.38 11.58
C LEU A 1033 -28.88 -1.04 13.03
N ILE A 1034 -29.59 0.06 13.22
CA ILE A 1034 -30.11 0.50 14.52
C ILE A 1034 -31.63 0.35 14.56
N ALA A 1035 -32.17 0.00 15.73
CA ALA A 1035 -33.60 -0.07 16.01
C ALA A 1035 -33.98 0.89 17.14
N SER A 1036 -35.16 1.51 17.00
CA SER A 1036 -35.80 2.32 18.05
C SER A 1036 -37.27 2.00 18.15
N GLY A 1037 -37.78 1.73 19.36
CA GLY A 1037 -39.18 1.34 19.57
C GLY A 1037 -39.35 0.30 20.67
N GLU A 1038 -40.51 -0.34 20.71
CA GLU A 1038 -40.85 -1.32 21.75
C GLU A 1038 -41.60 -2.52 21.17
N ILE A 1039 -41.27 -3.72 21.67
CA ILE A 1039 -42.06 -4.95 21.47
C ILE A 1039 -42.56 -5.43 22.84
N ALA A 1040 -43.87 -5.51 23.00
CA ALA A 1040 -44.56 -6.03 24.17
C ALA A 1040 -44.90 -7.53 24.00
N LEU A 1041 -44.75 -8.26 25.10
CA LEU A 1041 -45.19 -9.64 25.30
C LEU A 1041 -46.58 -9.62 25.93
N LEU A 1042 -47.60 -9.97 25.15
CA LEU A 1042 -48.99 -10.04 25.61
C LEU A 1042 -49.37 -11.48 25.94
N GLU A 1043 -50.09 -11.69 27.04
CA GLU A 1043 -50.60 -13.01 27.46
C GLU A 1043 -49.49 -14.09 27.51
N GLY A 1044 -48.32 -13.73 28.04
CA GLY A 1044 -47.14 -14.58 28.01
C GLY A 1044 -47.07 -15.59 29.16
N GLU A 1045 -46.57 -16.80 28.90
CA GLU A 1045 -46.13 -17.80 29.87
C GLU A 1045 -44.66 -18.16 29.61
N TYR A 1046 -43.88 -18.38 30.66
CA TYR A 1046 -42.49 -18.84 30.58
C TYR A 1046 -42.33 -20.13 31.40
N ARG A 1047 -41.88 -21.20 30.75
CA ARG A 1047 -41.65 -22.50 31.36
C ARG A 1047 -40.16 -22.84 31.37
N ALA A 1048 -39.58 -22.93 32.56
CA ALA A 1048 -38.20 -23.37 32.76
C ALA A 1048 -38.04 -23.99 34.15
N PHE A 1049 -37.08 -24.90 34.30
CA PHE A 1049 -36.76 -25.56 35.59
C PHE A 1049 -37.98 -26.23 36.27
N GLY A 1050 -38.92 -26.74 35.47
CA GLY A 1050 -40.16 -27.37 35.96
C GLY A 1050 -41.20 -26.40 36.52
N GLN A 1051 -41.03 -25.08 36.35
CA GLN A 1051 -41.97 -24.06 36.82
C GLN A 1051 -42.62 -23.31 35.66
N GLU A 1052 -43.89 -22.95 35.85
CA GLU A 1052 -44.67 -22.13 34.94
C GLU A 1052 -44.84 -20.73 35.54
N LEU A 1053 -44.30 -19.72 34.85
CA LEU A 1053 -44.39 -18.32 35.22
C LEU A 1053 -45.29 -17.57 34.24
N LEU A 1054 -46.32 -16.90 34.74
CA LEU A 1054 -47.21 -16.03 33.98
C LEU A 1054 -46.60 -14.64 33.86
N ILE A 1055 -46.41 -14.13 32.65
CA ILE A 1055 -45.83 -12.81 32.38
C ILE A 1055 -46.91 -11.74 32.58
N GLU A 1056 -46.75 -10.92 33.62
CA GLU A 1056 -47.63 -9.76 33.88
C GLU A 1056 -47.23 -8.54 33.04
N THR A 1057 -45.93 -8.38 32.79
CA THR A 1057 -45.38 -7.30 31.98
C THR A 1057 -44.18 -7.85 31.23
N GLY A 1058 -44.11 -7.70 29.92
CA GLY A 1058 -42.91 -8.05 29.16
C GLY A 1058 -42.71 -7.03 28.06
N GLN A 1059 -41.61 -6.28 28.13
CA GLN A 1059 -41.26 -5.26 27.17
C GLN A 1059 -39.81 -5.42 26.73
N LEU A 1060 -39.58 -5.36 25.43
CA LEU A 1060 -38.26 -5.27 24.81
C LEU A 1060 -38.17 -3.89 24.18
N ILE A 1061 -37.27 -3.05 24.70
CA ILE A 1061 -37.13 -1.65 24.30
C ILE A 1061 -35.85 -1.52 23.47
N PHE A 1062 -35.97 -1.06 22.24
CA PHE A 1062 -34.86 -0.82 21.33
C PHE A 1062 -34.47 0.66 21.35
N ASN A 1063 -33.17 0.94 21.49
CA ASN A 1063 -32.63 2.30 21.50
C ASN A 1063 -31.20 2.38 20.91
N GLY A 1064 -30.87 1.49 19.97
CA GLY A 1064 -29.50 1.31 19.48
C GLY A 1064 -29.38 0.08 18.58
N ALA A 1065 -28.36 -0.75 18.80
CA ALA A 1065 -28.15 -1.98 18.04
C ALA A 1065 -29.32 -2.96 18.19
N VAL A 1066 -29.71 -3.61 17.09
CA VAL A 1066 -30.91 -4.50 17.04
C VAL A 1066 -30.78 -5.72 17.95
N ASP A 1067 -29.55 -6.21 18.14
CA ASP A 1067 -29.22 -7.37 18.97
C ASP A 1067 -29.10 -7.04 20.47
N LYS A 1068 -29.19 -5.75 20.86
CA LYS A 1068 -29.00 -5.28 22.25
C LYS A 1068 -30.22 -4.53 22.81
N PRO A 1069 -31.43 -5.11 22.84
CA PRO A 1069 -32.58 -4.45 23.45
C PRO A 1069 -32.47 -4.41 24.99
N LEU A 1070 -33.15 -3.45 25.59
CA LEU A 1070 -33.39 -3.39 27.03
C LEU A 1070 -34.61 -4.24 27.38
N LEU A 1071 -34.46 -5.12 28.36
CA LEU A 1071 -35.52 -5.96 28.90
C LEU A 1071 -36.22 -5.25 30.06
N ASN A 1072 -37.55 -5.37 30.12
CA ASN A 1072 -38.36 -5.08 31.30
C ASN A 1072 -39.47 -6.13 31.39
N VAL A 1073 -39.17 -7.23 32.07
CA VAL A 1073 -40.07 -8.38 32.21
C VAL A 1073 -40.38 -8.63 33.68
N ARG A 1074 -41.66 -8.84 34.00
CA ARG A 1074 -42.16 -9.23 35.31
C ARG A 1074 -43.07 -10.43 35.13
N ALA A 1075 -42.74 -11.54 35.78
CA ALA A 1075 -43.50 -12.78 35.72
C ALA A 1075 -43.75 -13.33 37.12
N ILE A 1076 -44.92 -13.89 37.35
CA ILE A 1076 -45.33 -14.49 38.63
C ILE A 1076 -45.52 -15.99 38.47
N ARG A 1077 -45.23 -16.77 39.50
CA ARG A 1077 -45.62 -18.18 39.56
C ARG A 1077 -47.14 -18.28 39.43
N ASN A 1078 -47.61 -19.30 38.73
CA ASN A 1078 -49.05 -19.58 38.64
C ASN A 1078 -49.68 -19.62 40.06
N PRO A 1079 -50.62 -18.70 40.39
CA PRO A 1079 -51.22 -18.61 41.72
C PRO A 1079 -51.93 -19.90 42.17
N ASP A 1080 -52.44 -20.70 41.22
CA ASP A 1080 -53.11 -21.98 41.51
C ASP A 1080 -52.14 -23.02 42.08
N LEU A 1081 -50.83 -22.82 41.91
CA LEU A 1081 -49.74 -23.70 42.34
C LEU A 1081 -48.93 -23.10 43.51
N THR A 1082 -49.49 -22.12 44.22
CA THR A 1082 -48.84 -21.42 45.33
C THR A 1082 -49.74 -21.41 46.58
N GLU A 1083 -49.22 -21.92 47.70
CA GLU A 1083 -49.92 -21.98 48.98
C GLU A 1083 -49.98 -20.58 49.65
N ASP A 1084 -50.80 -20.46 50.70
CA ASP A 1084 -50.92 -19.27 51.55
C ASP A 1084 -51.38 -17.96 50.86
N GLY A 1085 -51.79 -18.00 49.59
CA GLY A 1085 -52.19 -16.82 48.83
C GLY A 1085 -51.03 -15.85 48.53
N VAL A 1086 -49.79 -16.33 48.60
CA VAL A 1086 -48.57 -15.55 48.33
C VAL A 1086 -48.32 -15.48 46.84
N THR A 1087 -48.07 -14.30 46.29
CA THR A 1087 -47.62 -14.15 44.90
C THR A 1087 -46.10 -14.07 44.89
N ALA A 1088 -45.41 -15.06 44.32
CA ALA A 1088 -43.96 -15.03 44.14
C ALA A 1088 -43.59 -14.92 42.66
N GLY A 1089 -42.59 -14.13 42.32
CA GLY A 1089 -42.25 -13.86 40.93
C GLY A 1089 -40.82 -13.39 40.71
N VAL A 1090 -40.48 -13.17 39.44
CA VAL A 1090 -39.20 -12.66 38.98
C VAL A 1090 -39.39 -11.37 38.19
N LYS A 1091 -38.44 -10.46 38.33
CA LYS A 1091 -38.33 -9.23 37.55
C LYS A 1091 -36.98 -9.21 36.85
N LEU A 1092 -36.98 -9.11 35.53
CA LEU A 1092 -35.80 -9.04 34.67
C LEU A 1092 -35.71 -7.65 34.05
N THR A 1093 -34.62 -6.93 34.30
CA THR A 1093 -34.40 -5.57 33.80
C THR A 1093 -32.98 -5.37 33.28
N GLY A 1094 -32.75 -4.44 32.34
CA GLY A 1094 -31.40 -4.12 31.82
C GLY A 1094 -31.15 -4.63 30.41
N SER A 1095 -29.94 -4.45 29.88
CA SER A 1095 -29.56 -4.94 28.53
C SER A 1095 -29.57 -6.46 28.48
N VAL A 1096 -29.86 -7.06 27.32
CA VAL A 1096 -29.73 -8.52 27.10
C VAL A 1096 -28.31 -9.03 27.39
N GLU A 1097 -27.28 -8.19 27.23
CA GLU A 1097 -25.88 -8.55 27.54
C GLU A 1097 -25.60 -8.59 29.06
N GLU A 1098 -26.29 -7.76 29.83
CA GLU A 1098 -26.13 -7.65 31.29
C GLU A 1098 -27.52 -7.62 31.99
N PRO A 1099 -28.31 -8.70 31.92
CA PRO A 1099 -29.65 -8.69 32.47
C PRO A 1099 -29.60 -8.82 33.99
N ARG A 1100 -30.34 -7.95 34.67
CA ARG A 1100 -30.53 -7.99 36.14
C ARG A 1100 -31.82 -8.72 36.49
N LEU A 1101 -31.70 -9.83 37.20
CA LEU A 1101 -32.81 -10.64 37.70
C LEU A 1101 -33.02 -10.42 39.21
N ASP A 1102 -34.19 -9.95 39.60
CA ASP A 1102 -34.62 -9.79 40.99
C ASP A 1102 -35.81 -10.73 41.29
N VAL A 1103 -35.77 -11.48 42.39
CA VAL A 1103 -36.89 -12.32 42.87
C VAL A 1103 -37.73 -11.52 43.87
N PHE A 1104 -39.06 -11.54 43.76
CA PHE A 1104 -39.97 -10.80 44.62
C PHE A 1104 -41.13 -11.66 45.15
N SER A 1105 -41.80 -11.17 46.19
CA SER A 1105 -43.03 -11.76 46.75
C SER A 1105 -44.02 -10.68 47.20
N ASP A 1106 -45.31 -11.01 47.23
CA ASP A 1106 -46.39 -10.22 47.83
C ASP A 1106 -47.21 -11.11 48.78
N PRO A 1107 -47.21 -10.85 50.11
CA PRO A 1107 -46.50 -9.78 50.82
C PRO A 1107 -44.97 -9.91 50.75
N ASN A 1108 -44.25 -8.78 50.85
CA ASN A 1108 -42.79 -8.70 50.64
C ASN A 1108 -41.99 -9.49 51.69
N MET A 1109 -41.23 -10.50 51.23
CA MET A 1109 -40.36 -11.36 52.03
C MET A 1109 -38.88 -11.22 51.64
N ASP A 1110 -37.97 -11.86 52.39
CA ASP A 1110 -36.57 -11.98 51.95
C ASP A 1110 -36.44 -12.83 50.67
N GLN A 1111 -35.35 -12.65 49.93
CA GLN A 1111 -35.15 -13.32 48.64
C GLN A 1111 -35.12 -14.84 48.74
N ALA A 1112 -34.70 -15.41 49.89
CA ALA A 1112 -34.63 -16.86 50.07
C ALA A 1112 -36.03 -17.47 50.25
N MET A 1113 -36.90 -16.83 51.03
CA MET A 1113 -38.31 -17.20 51.16
C MET A 1113 -39.08 -16.95 49.86
N ALA A 1114 -38.84 -15.81 49.19
CA ALA A 1114 -39.46 -15.53 47.89
C ALA A 1114 -39.05 -16.58 46.82
N LEU A 1115 -37.78 -16.99 46.81
CA LEU A 1115 -37.28 -18.06 45.94
C LEU A 1115 -37.88 -19.44 46.31
N SER A 1116 -38.11 -19.71 47.60
CA SER A 1116 -38.80 -20.94 48.04
C SER A 1116 -40.22 -21.01 47.49
N TYR A 1117 -40.99 -19.93 47.62
CA TYR A 1117 -42.33 -19.85 47.03
C TYR A 1117 -42.27 -19.93 45.49
N LEU A 1118 -41.28 -19.30 44.85
CA LEU A 1118 -41.09 -19.37 43.40
C LEU A 1118 -40.77 -20.79 42.89
N LEU A 1119 -39.98 -21.57 43.62
CA LEU A 1119 -39.55 -22.92 43.20
C LEU A 1119 -40.49 -24.03 43.67
N SER A 1120 -41.04 -23.92 44.88
CA SER A 1120 -41.76 -25.02 45.56
C SER A 1120 -43.22 -24.71 45.91
N GLY A 1121 -43.68 -23.47 45.69
CA GLY A 1121 -45.03 -23.02 45.98
C GLY A 1121 -45.33 -22.78 47.47
N ARG A 1122 -44.37 -22.92 48.38
CA ARG A 1122 -44.56 -22.77 49.84
C ARG A 1122 -43.35 -22.19 50.58
N ALA A 1123 -43.55 -21.77 51.84
CA ALA A 1123 -42.48 -21.27 52.72
C ALA A 1123 -41.47 -22.34 53.15
N LEU A 1124 -40.22 -21.92 53.41
CA LEU A 1124 -39.20 -22.73 54.08
C LEU A 1124 -39.62 -22.98 55.55
N SER A 1125 -39.74 -24.25 55.96
CA SER A 1125 -40.08 -24.58 57.35
C SER A 1125 -38.87 -24.47 58.28
N GLU A 1126 -39.03 -23.83 59.45
CA GLU A 1126 -37.94 -23.56 60.42
C GLU A 1126 -37.45 -24.80 61.19
N SER A 1127 -37.98 -26.00 60.93
CA SER A 1127 -37.64 -27.21 61.70
C SER A 1127 -37.32 -28.41 60.81
N ASN A 1128 -36.18 -28.34 60.11
CA ASN A 1128 -35.27 -29.45 59.84
C ASN A 1128 -34.09 -28.90 59.01
N SER A 1129 -32.91 -29.50 59.15
CA SER A 1129 -31.73 -29.23 58.32
C SER A 1129 -32.04 -29.55 56.86
N ALA A 1130 -32.60 -28.58 56.14
CA ALA A 1130 -33.17 -28.72 54.80
C ALA A 1130 -32.27 -28.15 53.70
N SER A 1131 -30.95 -28.13 53.90
CA SER A 1131 -30.02 -27.98 52.78
C SER A 1131 -30.12 -29.17 51.83
N ASP A 1132 -30.35 -30.39 52.34
CA ASP A 1132 -30.40 -31.61 51.51
C ASP A 1132 -31.69 -31.74 50.70
N GLY A 1133 -32.86 -31.35 51.23
CA GLY A 1133 -34.14 -31.47 50.51
C GLY A 1133 -34.26 -30.50 49.32
N MET A 1134 -33.87 -29.24 49.52
CA MET A 1134 -33.86 -28.21 48.47
C MET A 1134 -32.72 -28.47 47.46
N LEU A 1135 -31.54 -28.91 47.91
CA LEU A 1135 -30.45 -29.30 47.01
C LEU A 1135 -30.79 -30.57 46.22
N THR A 1136 -31.48 -31.55 46.80
CA THR A 1136 -31.94 -32.75 46.09
C THR A 1136 -33.02 -32.42 45.06
N GLN A 1137 -33.98 -31.54 45.38
CA GLN A 1137 -34.95 -31.05 44.40
C GLN A 1137 -34.29 -30.22 43.28
N LEU A 1138 -33.27 -29.41 43.60
CA LEU A 1138 -32.49 -28.67 42.61
C LEU A 1138 -31.63 -29.60 41.74
N LEU A 1139 -31.04 -30.66 42.31
CA LEU A 1139 -30.28 -31.70 41.62
C LEU A 1139 -31.17 -32.56 40.71
N LEU A 1140 -32.40 -32.87 41.16
CA LEU A 1140 -33.42 -33.54 40.35
C LEU A 1140 -33.91 -32.63 39.22
N ALA A 1141 -34.23 -31.36 39.49
CA ALA A 1141 -34.62 -30.39 38.47
C ALA A 1141 -33.52 -30.17 37.42
N ARG A 1142 -32.25 -30.15 37.84
CA ARG A 1142 -31.08 -30.05 36.94
C ARG A 1142 -30.83 -31.34 36.15
N GLY A 1143 -31.14 -32.50 36.73
CA GLY A 1143 -31.09 -33.80 36.04
C GLY A 1143 -32.20 -33.95 34.99
N LEU A 1144 -33.41 -33.50 35.30
CA LEU A 1144 -34.56 -33.50 34.39
C LEU A 1144 -34.38 -32.49 33.24
N ALA A 1145 -33.89 -31.28 33.54
CA ALA A 1145 -33.62 -30.24 32.54
C ALA A 1145 -32.51 -30.61 31.54
N ARG A 1146 -31.59 -31.53 31.89
CA ARG A 1146 -30.58 -32.06 30.95
C ARG A 1146 -31.13 -33.12 29.98
N GLY A 1147 -32.26 -33.75 30.30
CA GLY A 1147 -32.87 -34.84 29.51
C GLY A 1147 -34.07 -34.43 28.66
N GLU A 1148 -34.56 -33.20 28.80
CA GLU A 1148 -35.82 -32.73 28.23
C GLU A 1148 -35.83 -32.70 26.68
N GLY A 1149 -34.67 -32.43 26.06
CA GLY A 1149 -34.51 -32.52 24.59
C GLY A 1149 -34.32 -33.94 24.05
N SER A 1150 -33.94 -34.91 24.88
CA SER A 1150 -33.67 -36.30 24.46
C SER A 1150 -34.91 -37.20 24.55
N ILE A 1151 -35.77 -36.97 25.56
CA ILE A 1151 -36.95 -37.78 25.83
C ILE A 1151 -38.10 -37.47 24.85
N SER A 1152 -38.26 -36.21 24.48
CA SER A 1152 -39.23 -35.75 23.48
C SER A 1152 -38.93 -36.33 22.09
N LYS A 1153 -37.65 -36.44 21.68
CA LYS A 1153 -37.22 -37.09 20.43
C LYS A 1153 -37.56 -38.59 20.37
N ILE A 1154 -37.45 -39.29 21.50
CA ILE A 1154 -37.82 -40.72 21.60
C ILE A 1154 -39.34 -40.90 21.47
N GLY A 1155 -40.12 -39.98 22.05
CA GLY A 1155 -41.59 -39.94 21.97
C GLY A 1155 -42.12 -39.70 20.55
N GLU A 1156 -41.57 -38.68 19.86
CA GLU A 1156 -41.96 -38.36 18.48
C GLU A 1156 -41.65 -39.54 17.53
N ALA A 1157 -40.53 -40.26 17.72
CA ALA A 1157 -40.17 -41.43 16.91
C ALA A 1157 -41.15 -42.62 17.04
N ILE A 1158 -41.93 -42.66 18.13
CA ILE A 1158 -42.93 -43.71 18.39
C ILE A 1158 -44.38 -43.19 18.30
N GLY A 1159 -44.59 -41.98 17.78
CA GLY A 1159 -45.92 -41.40 17.52
C GLY A 1159 -46.64 -40.86 18.76
N ILE A 1160 -45.90 -40.40 19.77
CA ILE A 1160 -46.44 -39.76 20.97
C ILE A 1160 -45.95 -38.31 21.01
N ASP A 1161 -46.87 -37.36 20.90
CA ASP A 1161 -46.59 -35.92 20.87
C ASP A 1161 -46.48 -35.34 22.29
N ASP A 1162 -45.70 -34.26 22.46
CA ASP A 1162 -45.54 -33.51 23.72
C ASP A 1162 -45.15 -34.39 24.93
N VAL A 1163 -44.21 -35.33 24.74
CA VAL A 1163 -43.69 -36.16 25.84
C VAL A 1163 -42.89 -35.30 26.82
N SER A 1164 -43.42 -35.12 28.02
CA SER A 1164 -42.79 -34.37 29.12
C SER A 1164 -42.51 -35.26 30.32
N LEU A 1165 -41.34 -35.07 30.95
CA LEU A 1165 -40.97 -35.69 32.22
C LEU A 1165 -41.08 -34.64 33.33
N SER A 1166 -42.05 -34.78 34.24
CA SER A 1166 -42.31 -33.85 35.34
C SER A 1166 -42.35 -34.56 36.68
N SER A 1167 -42.24 -33.84 37.80
CA SER A 1167 -42.45 -34.40 39.14
C SER A 1167 -43.73 -33.84 39.75
N ARG A 1168 -44.59 -34.71 40.28
CA ARG A 1168 -45.84 -34.34 40.95
C ARG A 1168 -45.89 -34.95 42.35
N GLY A 1169 -46.38 -34.19 43.34
CA GLY A 1169 -46.41 -34.59 44.75
C GLY A 1169 -45.24 -34.03 45.55
N SER A 1170 -45.24 -34.24 46.87
CA SER A 1170 -44.21 -33.72 47.78
C SER A 1170 -44.00 -34.64 48.97
N GLY A 1171 -42.76 -34.74 49.47
CA GLY A 1171 -42.44 -35.67 50.56
C GLY A 1171 -42.40 -37.11 50.06
N GLU A 1172 -42.92 -38.06 50.85
CA GLU A 1172 -42.93 -39.48 50.46
C GLU A 1172 -43.88 -39.80 49.29
N ASP A 1173 -44.83 -38.91 48.98
CA ASP A 1173 -45.75 -39.04 47.84
C ASP A 1173 -45.20 -38.45 46.53
N THR A 1174 -43.90 -38.11 46.46
CA THR A 1174 -43.31 -37.54 45.24
C THR A 1174 -43.24 -38.60 44.15
N LYS A 1175 -43.90 -38.36 43.02
CA LYS A 1175 -43.89 -39.22 41.83
C LYS A 1175 -43.18 -38.53 40.67
N VAL A 1176 -42.41 -39.29 39.90
CA VAL A 1176 -41.92 -38.89 38.57
C VAL A 1176 -42.94 -39.33 37.54
N GLU A 1177 -43.37 -38.41 36.70
CA GLU A 1177 -44.42 -38.58 35.70
C GLU A 1177 -43.87 -38.36 34.29
N ILE A 1178 -44.12 -39.32 33.41
CA ILE A 1178 -43.99 -39.19 31.96
C ILE A 1178 -45.39 -39.04 31.39
N SER A 1179 -45.67 -37.96 30.67
CA SER A 1179 -46.96 -37.75 30.00
C SER A 1179 -46.77 -37.35 28.56
N GLY A 1180 -47.67 -37.77 27.67
CA GLY A 1180 -47.69 -37.38 26.26
C GLY A 1180 -49.05 -37.67 25.60
N TYR A 1181 -49.26 -37.18 24.39
CA TYR A 1181 -50.50 -37.35 23.64
C TYR A 1181 -50.34 -38.39 22.53
N VAL A 1182 -51.22 -39.39 22.50
CA VAL A 1182 -51.23 -40.42 21.45
C VAL A 1182 -52.18 -40.09 20.29
N ALA A 1183 -53.10 -39.15 20.51
CA ALA A 1183 -53.98 -38.58 19.51
C ALA A 1183 -54.54 -37.23 20.03
N PRO A 1184 -55.06 -36.34 19.16
CA PRO A 1184 -55.74 -35.13 19.59
C PRO A 1184 -56.84 -35.44 20.62
N GLY A 1185 -56.67 -34.94 21.84
CA GLY A 1185 -57.60 -35.17 22.95
C GLY A 1185 -57.41 -36.48 23.73
N ILE A 1186 -56.46 -37.36 23.38
CA ILE A 1186 -56.11 -38.56 24.17
C ILE A 1186 -54.69 -38.43 24.72
N GLN A 1187 -54.60 -38.19 26.03
CA GLN A 1187 -53.35 -38.09 26.78
C GLN A 1187 -53.07 -39.40 27.53
N VAL A 1188 -51.83 -39.88 27.48
CA VAL A 1188 -51.35 -41.01 28.27
C VAL A 1188 -50.30 -40.51 29.24
N ARG A 1189 -50.40 -40.97 30.48
CA ARG A 1189 -49.54 -40.61 31.59
C ARG A 1189 -49.04 -41.88 32.27
N TYR A 1190 -47.77 -41.92 32.65
CA TYR A 1190 -47.16 -42.97 33.44
C TYR A 1190 -46.39 -42.33 34.58
N SER A 1191 -46.76 -42.62 35.82
CA SER A 1191 -46.13 -42.03 37.01
C SER A 1191 -45.53 -43.13 37.90
N ILE A 1192 -44.34 -42.91 38.45
CA ILE A 1192 -43.67 -43.81 39.40
C ILE A 1192 -43.37 -43.02 40.67
N GLY A 1193 -43.77 -43.53 41.83
CA GLY A 1193 -43.39 -42.97 43.12
C GLY A 1193 -41.91 -43.17 43.43
N ILE A 1194 -41.24 -42.08 43.83
CA ILE A 1194 -39.79 -42.04 44.08
C ILE A 1194 -39.43 -42.79 45.37
N PHE A 1195 -40.32 -42.77 46.36
CA PHE A 1195 -40.07 -43.33 47.69
C PHE A 1195 -40.86 -44.62 47.99
N ASP A 1196 -41.96 -44.89 47.28
CA ASP A 1196 -42.84 -46.05 47.52
C ASP A 1196 -42.83 -47.12 46.40
N SER A 1197 -42.06 -46.92 45.31
CA SER A 1197 -41.90 -47.83 44.16
C SER A 1197 -43.20 -48.16 43.39
N MET A 1198 -44.27 -47.38 43.56
CA MET A 1198 -45.57 -47.67 42.96
C MET A 1198 -45.71 -46.99 41.61
N SER A 1199 -46.13 -47.72 40.57
CA SER A 1199 -46.36 -47.17 39.23
C SER A 1199 -47.85 -47.13 38.86
N GLU A 1200 -48.26 -46.07 38.17
CA GLU A 1200 -49.63 -45.87 37.69
C GLU A 1200 -49.62 -45.34 36.25
N VAL A 1201 -50.49 -45.89 35.41
CA VAL A 1201 -50.76 -45.42 34.05
C VAL A 1201 -52.13 -44.78 34.02
N ALA A 1202 -52.26 -43.55 33.54
CA ALA A 1202 -53.54 -42.89 33.31
C ALA A 1202 -53.72 -42.55 31.83
N VAL A 1203 -54.90 -42.83 31.28
CA VAL A 1203 -55.30 -42.43 29.93
C VAL A 1203 -56.48 -41.48 30.05
N ARG A 1204 -56.29 -40.23 29.62
CA ARG A 1204 -57.30 -39.19 29.66
C ARG A 1204 -57.79 -38.86 28.26
N TYR A 1205 -59.08 -39.00 28.02
CA TYR A 1205 -59.76 -38.64 26.79
C TYR A 1205 -60.68 -37.43 26.98
N GLN A 1206 -60.50 -36.40 26.18
CA GLN A 1206 -61.34 -35.20 26.15
C GLN A 1206 -62.56 -35.43 25.26
N LEU A 1207 -63.75 -35.49 25.86
CA LEU A 1207 -65.02 -35.67 25.12
C LEU A 1207 -65.60 -34.36 24.61
N LEU A 1208 -65.49 -33.30 25.42
CA LEU A 1208 -65.94 -31.94 25.11
C LEU A 1208 -64.96 -30.95 25.72
N PRO A 1209 -64.92 -29.68 25.27
CA PRO A 1209 -64.25 -28.63 26.03
C PRO A 1209 -64.75 -28.65 27.49
N ARG A 1210 -63.85 -28.93 28.44
CA ARG A 1210 -64.11 -29.05 29.89
C ARG A 1210 -64.78 -30.35 30.40
N LEU A 1211 -64.92 -31.40 29.59
CA LEU A 1211 -65.36 -32.74 30.03
C LEU A 1211 -64.38 -33.82 29.58
N TYR A 1212 -63.83 -34.58 30.54
CA TYR A 1212 -62.80 -35.58 30.32
C TYR A 1212 -63.21 -36.91 30.96
N ILE A 1213 -62.85 -38.02 30.31
CA ILE A 1213 -62.82 -39.37 30.91
C ILE A 1213 -61.37 -39.72 31.16
N GLU A 1214 -61.01 -40.07 32.38
CA GLU A 1214 -59.68 -40.51 32.77
C GLU A 1214 -59.74 -41.94 33.31
N ALA A 1215 -59.06 -42.87 32.66
CA ALA A 1215 -58.89 -44.24 33.14
C ALA A 1215 -57.51 -44.36 33.79
N ILE A 1216 -57.44 -44.69 35.07
CA ILE A 1216 -56.20 -44.83 35.83
C ILE A 1216 -56.02 -46.31 36.18
N SER A 1217 -54.84 -46.86 35.95
CA SER A 1217 -54.46 -48.22 36.31
C SER A 1217 -53.17 -48.20 37.13
N GLY A 1218 -53.23 -48.74 38.35
CA GLY A 1218 -52.17 -48.67 39.36
C GLY A 1218 -52.42 -49.72 40.45
N LEU A 1219 -52.48 -49.35 41.74
CA LEU A 1219 -52.95 -50.28 42.78
C LEU A 1219 -54.44 -50.59 42.70
N ASN A 1220 -55.22 -49.60 42.31
CA ASN A 1220 -56.65 -49.72 42.07
C ASN A 1220 -56.93 -49.13 40.69
N ASP A 1221 -57.67 -49.85 39.86
CA ASP A 1221 -58.12 -49.32 38.58
C ASP A 1221 -59.35 -48.43 38.81
N SER A 1222 -59.28 -47.17 38.37
CA SER A 1222 -60.40 -46.22 38.42
C SER A 1222 -60.73 -45.68 37.04
N LEU A 1223 -62.00 -45.31 36.85
CA LEU A 1223 -62.48 -44.60 35.67
C LEU A 1223 -63.24 -43.37 36.15
N ASP A 1224 -62.62 -42.21 35.97
CA ASP A 1224 -63.08 -40.94 36.50
C ASP A 1224 -63.63 -40.07 35.36
N ILE A 1225 -64.78 -39.43 35.60
CA ILE A 1225 -65.34 -38.42 34.70
C ILE A 1225 -65.08 -37.06 35.34
N LEU A 1226 -64.20 -36.28 34.73
CA LEU A 1226 -63.75 -34.99 35.24
C LEU A 1226 -64.44 -33.87 34.45
N TYR A 1227 -65.04 -32.92 35.16
CA TYR A 1227 -65.67 -31.75 34.56
C TYR A 1227 -65.23 -30.49 35.31
N LYS A 1228 -65.01 -29.37 34.59
CA LYS A 1228 -64.66 -28.07 35.19
C LYS A 1228 -65.66 -27.01 34.76
N PHE A 1229 -66.32 -26.37 35.73
CA PHE A 1229 -67.16 -25.20 35.52
C PHE A 1229 -66.48 -24.00 36.17
N ASP A 1230 -66.22 -22.95 35.39
CA ASP A 1230 -65.87 -21.64 35.93
C ASP A 1230 -67.19 -20.85 36.08
N TRP A 1231 -67.45 -20.33 37.27
CA TRP A 1231 -68.55 -19.41 37.54
C TRP A 1231 -67.92 -18.06 37.84
N ASP A 1232 -68.37 -17.02 37.13
CA ASP A 1232 -67.96 -15.62 37.36
C ASP A 1232 -68.33 -15.12 38.77
#